data_AF-A0A165M8Q7-F1
#
_entry.id   AF-A0A165M8Q7-F1
#
_cell.length_a   1.000
_cell.length_b   1.000
_cell.length_c   1.000
_cell.angle_alpha   90.00
_cell.angle_beta   90.00
_cell.angle_gamma   90.00
#
_symmetry.space_group_name_H-M   'P 1'
#
loop_
_entity.id
_entity.type
_entity.pdbx_description
1 polymer ?
#
loop_
_entity_poly.entity_id
_entity_poly.type
_entity_poly.pdbx_seq_one_letter_code
_entity_poly.pdbx_strand_id
1 'polypeptide(L)'
;MSLADFLDEAERNQASSPDDEGYRITHTAVQSSPGAVPLSRLSLSAFHSAVHVPDQDITPIMDLIPSENPQLDSTATVVAADGESAAHEPMSASLADNASHDPVQVLRDLCVKVLGSEDPISFEFAVQGGAHPIWSCSLTIRRPDGAQRSWSSVPGLLMKKLDAKSSAGQVAYDSGAAHFINSEEWVPEAAPDVVAAQSNEKESEDAVVSDEDTEYSLEIASCCKLWLKGNVKPQYIITTNQACDAFGCALRIQLAPHVSRVCCVDILYDSQRAAKAAVAQLAVTTAGILEYIRNGAPGPPRPPVLNGGKEITVSEFYDALPVKVSPKPGFEDIHAGGRAIMWLNQAVITAKGSRVASKWTYINDAKSWLHGAILVITHPTHPQRCYLVDPVFAKRQDAKQAVTLLALSQGLAEYFEEIVKEVDSRLTPEMRKHATDSYQVLTSEYGKQFKDEKGKGAPVPWEYQNEEQAFGCSLEIELPGGSRGSYRVPMEYRNKTDARLACVLKAVEGGVLALFSSPSKALLQSSSSKRDDRHGRRATMPSKDLYPQQQLDYGGGAHQPYYPIPSYTPTPTPAPYYPPPYPAAYRDWPRPEPAPSRRGGDERDWRASTSHSPYQSQLYPSSDAQYARSSHEESARWSSGTARQSHTLPPRPNVDAPKRPAPADKREGANKRPRM
;
A
#
# COMPACT_ATOMS: atom_id res chain seq x y z
N MET A 1 -8.80 -38.18 -38.36
CA MET A 1 -9.36 -36.89 -38.82
C MET A 1 -8.36 -35.83 -38.47
N SER A 2 -7.93 -35.07 -39.48
CA SER A 2 -6.95 -34.00 -39.33
C SER A 2 -7.62 -32.74 -38.78
N LEU A 3 -6.85 -31.83 -38.20
CA LEU A 3 -7.34 -30.53 -37.71
C LEU A 3 -7.99 -29.70 -38.83
N ALA A 4 -7.65 -29.97 -40.10
CA ALA A 4 -8.27 -29.36 -41.27
C ALA A 4 -9.71 -29.86 -41.48
N ASP A 5 -10.00 -31.14 -41.18
CA ASP A 5 -11.34 -31.72 -41.32
C ASP A 5 -12.32 -31.17 -40.27
N PHE A 6 -11.82 -30.68 -39.13
CA PHE A 6 -12.65 -30.12 -38.06
C PHE A 6 -13.05 -28.66 -38.31
N LEU A 7 -12.22 -27.90 -39.03
CA LEU A 7 -12.51 -26.50 -39.37
C LEU A 7 -13.47 -26.39 -40.55
N ASP A 8 -13.41 -27.33 -41.50
CA ASP A 8 -14.32 -27.37 -42.67
C ASP A 8 -15.76 -27.79 -42.29
N GLU A 9 -15.92 -28.56 -41.20
CA GLU A 9 -17.22 -28.94 -40.63
C GLU A 9 -17.85 -27.80 -39.79
N ALA A 10 -17.03 -26.90 -39.25
CA ALA A 10 -17.50 -25.74 -38.47
C ALA A 10 -18.04 -24.60 -39.36
N GLU A 11 -17.47 -24.41 -40.56
CA GLU A 11 -17.97 -23.40 -41.52
C GLU A 11 -19.24 -23.84 -42.25
N ARG A 12 -19.48 -25.15 -42.43
CA ARG A 12 -20.72 -25.65 -43.05
C ARG A 12 -21.97 -25.53 -42.16
N ASN A 13 -21.80 -25.41 -40.85
CA ASN A 13 -22.92 -25.36 -39.90
C ASN A 13 -23.44 -23.94 -39.58
N GLN A 14 -22.95 -22.90 -40.25
CA GLN A 14 -23.45 -21.52 -40.09
C GLN A 14 -24.37 -21.02 -41.20
N ALA A 15 -24.71 -21.85 -42.20
CA ALA A 15 -25.53 -21.44 -43.34
C ALA A 15 -26.87 -22.18 -43.41
N SER A 16 -27.74 -22.05 -42.39
CA SER A 16 -29.18 -22.30 -42.54
C SER A 16 -29.98 -21.81 -41.32
N SER A 17 -30.60 -20.63 -41.43
CA SER A 17 -31.79 -20.29 -40.63
C SER A 17 -32.76 -19.52 -41.53
N PRO A 18 -33.98 -20.02 -41.78
CA PRO A 18 -34.98 -19.31 -42.55
C PRO A 18 -35.94 -18.50 -41.66
N ASP A 19 -36.45 -17.46 -42.30
CA ASP A 19 -37.72 -16.76 -42.10
C ASP A 19 -37.81 -15.64 -41.04
N ASP A 20 -37.89 -14.45 -41.65
CA ASP A 20 -38.07 -13.09 -41.17
C ASP A 20 -39.54 -12.72 -41.44
N GLU A 21 -40.37 -12.61 -40.39
CA GLU A 21 -41.69 -11.97 -40.47
C GLU A 21 -41.71 -10.73 -39.57
N GLY A 22 -41.96 -9.60 -40.22
CA GLY A 22 -41.76 -8.27 -39.67
C GLY A 22 -42.87 -7.79 -38.72
N TYR A 23 -42.44 -7.07 -37.69
CA TYR A 23 -43.28 -6.15 -36.93
C TYR A 23 -42.75 -4.72 -37.08
N ARG A 24 -43.46 -3.94 -37.91
CA ARG A 24 -43.32 -2.48 -38.02
C ARG A 24 -43.97 -1.82 -36.80
N ILE A 25 -43.18 -1.15 -35.96
CA ILE A 25 -43.69 -0.19 -34.96
C ILE A 25 -43.43 1.22 -35.50
N THR A 26 -44.51 1.93 -35.80
CA THR A 26 -44.52 3.34 -36.18
C THR A 26 -44.30 4.24 -34.96
N HIS A 27 -43.26 5.07 -34.97
CA HIS A 27 -43.10 6.18 -34.02
C HIS A 27 -43.97 7.37 -34.45
N THR A 28 -45.01 7.65 -33.65
CA THR A 28 -45.83 8.87 -33.75
C THR A 28 -45.12 10.02 -33.05
N ALA A 29 -44.75 11.06 -33.80
CA ALA A 29 -44.24 12.31 -33.27
C ALA A 29 -45.40 13.14 -32.67
N VAL A 30 -45.29 13.48 -31.39
CA VAL A 30 -46.19 14.45 -30.73
C VAL A 30 -45.45 15.79 -30.67
N GLN A 31 -45.97 16.76 -31.42
CA GLN A 31 -45.65 18.18 -31.30
C GLN A 31 -46.25 18.72 -30.00
N SER A 32 -45.45 19.44 -29.20
CA SER A 32 -45.95 20.34 -28.16
C SER A 32 -45.26 21.71 -28.27
N SER A 33 -46.11 22.74 -28.31
CA SER A 33 -45.84 24.16 -28.51
C SER A 33 -45.01 24.85 -27.42
N PRO A 34 -44.39 26.01 -27.71
CA PRO A 34 -43.64 26.78 -26.73
C PRO A 34 -44.55 27.80 -26.01
N GLY A 35 -44.47 27.82 -24.68
CA GLY A 35 -45.09 28.84 -23.83
C GLY A 35 -44.07 29.36 -22.82
N ALA A 36 -43.52 30.54 -23.10
CA ALA A 36 -42.62 31.27 -22.21
C ALA A 36 -43.42 32.17 -21.27
N VAL A 37 -43.15 32.13 -19.96
CA VAL A 37 -43.24 33.29 -19.04
C VAL A 37 -42.18 33.12 -17.93
N PRO A 38 -41.42 34.18 -17.58
CA PRO A 38 -40.30 34.11 -16.63
C PRO A 38 -40.69 34.58 -15.22
N LEU A 39 -40.12 34.02 -14.15
CA LEU A 39 -40.06 34.70 -12.85
C LEU A 39 -38.87 34.23 -11.99
N SER A 40 -37.93 35.17 -11.83
CA SER A 40 -37.23 35.60 -10.60
C SER A 40 -36.60 34.57 -9.64
N ARG A 41 -35.27 34.70 -9.54
CA ARG A 41 -34.42 34.70 -8.32
C ARG A 41 -35.14 34.43 -7.00
N LEU A 42 -34.77 33.34 -6.34
CA LEU A 42 -34.83 33.24 -4.88
C LEU A 42 -33.46 32.88 -4.29
N SER A 43 -33.13 33.69 -3.30
CA SER A 43 -31.91 33.80 -2.52
C SER A 43 -31.73 32.60 -1.59
N LEU A 44 -30.50 32.06 -1.56
CA LEU A 44 -29.99 31.20 -0.50
C LEU A 44 -29.77 32.02 0.78
N SER A 45 -30.67 31.89 1.75
CA SER A 45 -30.36 32.15 3.16
C SER A 45 -31.42 31.53 4.07
N ALA A 46 -30.95 31.05 5.23
CA ALA A 46 -31.69 30.55 6.38
C ALA A 46 -32.19 29.09 6.34
N PHE A 47 -31.37 28.17 6.84
CA PHE A 47 -31.81 27.13 7.79
C PHE A 47 -30.63 26.76 8.71
N HIS A 48 -30.56 27.43 9.86
CA HIS A 48 -29.91 26.91 11.06
C HIS A 48 -31.03 26.79 12.10
N SER A 49 -31.45 25.56 12.38
CA SER A 49 -32.20 25.22 13.58
C SER A 49 -31.57 23.97 14.14
N ALA A 50 -30.85 24.17 15.24
CA ALA A 50 -30.12 23.15 15.96
C ALA A 50 -31.09 22.22 16.68
N VAL A 51 -30.98 20.92 16.38
CA VAL A 51 -31.50 19.85 17.21
C VAL A 51 -30.47 19.61 18.32
N HIS A 52 -30.89 19.85 19.55
CA HIS A 52 -30.12 19.59 20.76
C HIS A 52 -30.15 18.07 21.04
N VAL A 53 -29.00 17.41 20.96
CA VAL A 53 -28.80 16.03 21.42
C VAL A 53 -27.98 16.10 22.71
N PRO A 54 -28.39 15.46 23.81
CA PRO A 54 -27.63 15.51 25.06
C PRO A 54 -26.36 14.65 24.98
N ASP A 55 -25.26 15.23 25.46
CA ASP A 55 -23.96 14.59 25.69
C ASP A 55 -24.10 13.32 26.55
N GLN A 56 -23.45 12.25 26.10
CA GLN A 56 -23.08 11.13 26.96
C GLN A 56 -21.56 11.03 26.99
N ASP A 57 -21.03 11.10 28.21
CA ASP A 57 -19.63 10.98 28.57
C ASP A 57 -18.96 9.75 27.94
N ILE A 58 -17.99 10.00 27.05
CA ILE A 58 -17.00 9.02 26.63
C ILE A 58 -15.64 9.54 27.09
N THR A 59 -15.09 8.93 28.13
CA THR A 59 -13.70 9.11 28.53
C THR A 59 -12.77 8.50 27.48
N PRO A 60 -11.74 9.22 27.00
CA PRO A 60 -10.71 8.61 26.17
C PRO A 60 -9.69 7.88 27.06
N ILE A 61 -9.57 6.57 26.85
CA ILE A 61 -8.42 5.77 27.31
C ILE A 61 -7.24 6.13 26.42
N MET A 62 -6.31 6.95 26.93
CA MET A 62 -4.99 7.13 26.33
C MET A 62 -4.04 6.07 26.90
N ASP A 63 -3.69 5.08 26.08
CA ASP A 63 -2.60 4.16 26.39
C ASP A 63 -1.25 4.76 25.97
N LEU A 64 -0.34 4.73 26.94
CA LEU A 64 1.05 5.18 26.90
C LEU A 64 1.91 4.24 26.05
N ILE A 65 2.70 4.79 25.12
CA ILE A 65 3.86 4.12 24.53
C ILE A 65 5.12 4.91 24.93
N PRO A 66 6.14 4.27 25.53
CA PRO A 66 7.33 4.96 25.99
C PRO A 66 8.28 5.29 24.83
N SER A 67 8.76 6.53 24.80
CA SER A 67 9.82 7.02 23.91
C SER A 67 11.16 6.91 24.63
N GLU A 68 12.01 5.98 24.20
CA GLU A 68 13.42 5.93 24.62
C GLU A 68 14.27 6.84 23.72
N ASN A 69 14.84 7.89 24.31
CA ASN A 69 15.89 8.73 23.73
C ASN A 69 17.25 8.31 24.31
N PRO A 70 18.27 8.03 23.48
CA PRO A 70 19.65 8.14 23.92
C PRO A 70 20.22 9.51 23.54
N GLN A 71 20.64 10.26 24.56
CA GLN A 71 21.50 11.43 24.42
C GLN A 71 22.90 10.98 23.95
N LEU A 72 23.44 11.66 22.93
CA LEU A 72 24.84 11.57 22.54
C LEU A 72 25.47 12.96 22.65
N ASP A 73 26.45 13.05 23.55
CA ASP A 73 27.35 14.17 23.74
C ASP A 73 28.18 14.44 22.47
N SER A 74 28.21 15.71 22.05
CA SER A 74 29.10 16.20 20.98
C SER A 74 30.03 17.27 21.56
N THR A 75 31.28 16.89 21.82
CA THR A 75 32.37 17.83 22.10
C THR A 75 33.00 18.26 20.78
N ALA A 76 32.80 19.53 20.42
CA ALA A 76 33.44 20.18 19.27
C ALA A 76 34.88 20.58 19.61
N THR A 77 35.83 20.24 18.74
CA THR A 77 37.21 20.73 18.79
C THR A 77 37.41 21.79 17.70
N VAL A 78 37.75 22.99 18.14
CA VAL A 78 38.12 24.16 17.32
C VAL A 78 39.59 24.01 16.91
N VAL A 79 39.90 24.13 15.61
CA VAL A 79 41.28 24.33 15.13
C VAL A 79 41.35 25.63 14.35
N ALA A 80 42.32 26.45 14.76
CA ALA A 80 42.59 27.81 14.34
C ALA A 80 43.15 27.90 12.92
N ALA A 81 42.90 29.06 12.31
CA ALA A 81 43.50 29.54 11.07
C ALA A 81 44.60 30.56 11.39
N ASP A 82 45.75 30.42 10.74
CA ASP A 82 46.83 31.38 10.51
C ASP A 82 47.54 30.84 9.24
N GLY A 83 48.07 31.57 8.27
CA GLY A 83 48.36 32.98 8.05
C GLY A 83 49.22 33.05 6.76
N GLU A 84 49.15 34.17 6.04
CA GLU A 84 49.81 34.48 4.76
C GLU A 84 51.35 34.35 4.75
N SER A 85 51.97 34.13 3.58
CA SER A 85 52.92 35.09 2.95
C SER A 85 53.52 34.57 1.64
N ALA A 86 54.01 35.51 0.82
CA ALA A 86 54.23 35.46 -0.62
C ALA A 86 55.68 35.21 -1.10
N ALA A 87 55.75 34.83 -2.39
CA ALA A 87 56.76 35.14 -3.43
C ALA A 87 58.24 34.73 -3.28
N HIS A 88 58.73 33.91 -4.23
CA HIS A 88 59.70 34.29 -5.28
C HIS A 88 60.13 33.08 -6.16
N GLU A 89 60.09 33.25 -7.49
CA GLU A 89 60.82 32.40 -8.47
C GLU A 89 62.33 32.75 -8.51
N PRO A 90 63.21 31.81 -8.93
CA PRO A 90 63.70 31.87 -10.32
C PRO A 90 63.94 30.51 -11.02
N MET A 91 63.85 30.53 -12.35
CA MET A 91 64.15 29.43 -13.28
C MET A 91 65.65 29.10 -13.37
N SER A 92 66.03 27.81 -13.38
CA SER A 92 66.65 27.12 -14.55
C SER A 92 67.27 25.74 -14.22
N ALA A 93 66.80 24.73 -14.95
CA ALA A 93 67.44 23.49 -15.41
C ALA A 93 68.11 22.50 -14.40
N SER A 94 67.43 21.38 -14.15
CA SER A 94 68.03 20.07 -13.83
C SER A 94 67.05 18.92 -14.13
N LEU A 95 67.35 18.13 -15.14
CA LEU A 95 66.60 16.96 -15.64
C LEU A 95 66.80 15.70 -14.76
N ALA A 96 66.79 15.86 -13.43
CA ALA A 96 66.96 14.74 -12.49
C ALA A 96 66.12 14.86 -11.20
N ASP A 97 65.08 15.69 -11.19
CA ASP A 97 64.11 15.84 -10.09
C ASP A 97 62.71 15.34 -10.51
N ASN A 98 62.58 14.05 -10.83
CA ASN A 98 61.27 13.40 -10.74
C ASN A 98 61.10 12.92 -9.30
N ALA A 99 60.92 13.87 -8.38
CA ALA A 99 60.48 13.59 -7.02
C ALA A 99 59.23 12.70 -7.09
N SER A 100 59.19 11.70 -6.22
CA SER A 100 58.24 10.58 -6.18
C SER A 100 56.77 11.00 -6.30
N HIS A 101 56.29 11.26 -7.50
CA HIS A 101 54.88 11.44 -7.76
C HIS A 101 54.20 10.09 -7.53
N ASP A 102 53.27 10.06 -6.58
CA ASP A 102 52.43 8.89 -6.33
C ASP A 102 51.81 8.44 -7.67
N PRO A 103 52.08 7.22 -8.16
CA PRO A 103 51.60 6.75 -9.45
C PRO A 103 50.08 6.84 -9.57
N VAL A 104 49.36 6.77 -8.44
CA VAL A 104 47.91 6.98 -8.39
C VAL A 104 47.52 8.40 -8.80
N GLN A 105 48.28 9.41 -8.35
CA GLN A 105 48.00 10.80 -8.68
C GLN A 105 48.29 11.07 -10.17
N VAL A 106 49.36 10.50 -10.71
CA VAL A 106 49.68 10.59 -12.14
C VAL A 106 48.56 10.00 -13.00
N LEU A 107 48.00 8.84 -12.62
CA LEU A 107 46.89 8.23 -13.35
C LEU A 107 45.59 9.05 -13.23
N ARG A 108 45.32 9.68 -12.08
CA ARG A 108 44.17 10.59 -11.91
C ARG A 108 44.30 11.83 -12.78
N ASP A 109 45.46 12.48 -12.75
CA ASP A 109 45.72 13.68 -13.55
C ASP A 109 45.60 13.36 -15.05
N LEU A 110 46.05 12.16 -15.47
CA LEU A 110 45.84 11.66 -16.83
C LEU A 110 44.35 11.44 -17.17
N CYS A 111 43.58 10.85 -16.26
CA CYS A 111 42.13 10.65 -16.48
C CYS A 111 41.39 11.99 -16.59
N VAL A 112 41.70 12.98 -15.73
CA VAL A 112 41.12 14.32 -15.83
C VAL A 112 41.50 14.98 -17.15
N LYS A 113 42.77 14.88 -17.54
CA LYS A 113 43.29 15.51 -18.76
C LYS A 113 42.69 14.92 -20.04
N VAL A 114 42.51 13.59 -20.10
CA VAL A 114 42.10 12.88 -21.33
C VAL A 114 40.60 12.61 -21.36
N LEU A 115 40.02 12.21 -20.23
CA LEU A 115 38.61 11.79 -20.13
C LEU A 115 37.70 12.89 -19.58
N GLY A 116 38.27 13.98 -19.05
CA GLY A 116 37.50 15.11 -18.52
C GLY A 116 36.78 14.81 -17.19
N SER A 117 37.08 13.69 -16.52
CA SER A 117 36.47 13.29 -15.24
C SER A 117 37.46 12.52 -14.36
N GLU A 118 37.32 12.68 -13.03
CA GLU A 118 38.02 11.92 -11.99
C GLU A 118 37.34 10.58 -11.64
N ASP A 119 36.09 10.39 -12.08
CA ASP A 119 35.29 9.19 -11.80
C ASP A 119 35.70 7.88 -12.53
N PRO A 120 36.57 7.83 -13.56
CA PRO A 120 36.83 6.57 -14.24
C PRO A 120 37.71 5.61 -13.44
N ILE A 121 38.32 6.05 -12.33
CA ILE A 121 39.21 5.23 -11.50
C ILE A 121 38.49 4.73 -10.25
N SER A 122 38.34 3.41 -10.12
CA SER A 122 37.77 2.75 -8.93
C SER A 122 38.79 1.85 -8.24
N PHE A 123 38.73 1.80 -6.90
CA PHE A 123 39.60 0.97 -6.07
C PHE A 123 38.76 0.00 -5.26
N GLU A 124 39.01 -1.30 -5.43
CA GLU A 124 38.43 -2.36 -4.60
C GLU A 124 39.50 -2.90 -3.65
N PHE A 125 39.16 -3.07 -2.37
CA PHE A 125 40.10 -3.58 -1.36
C PHE A 125 39.60 -4.93 -0.85
N ALA A 126 40.48 -5.93 -0.83
CA ALA A 126 40.21 -7.23 -0.23
C ALA A 126 41.23 -7.50 0.88
N VAL A 127 40.72 -7.95 2.03
CA VAL A 127 41.54 -8.32 3.19
C VAL A 127 41.62 -9.84 3.25
N GLN A 128 42.84 -10.39 3.23
CA GLN A 128 43.10 -11.82 3.40
C GLN A 128 43.91 -12.04 4.68
N GLY A 129 43.62 -13.12 5.41
CA GLY A 129 44.32 -13.48 6.65
C GLY A 129 43.59 -13.07 7.93
N GLY A 130 43.72 -13.90 8.97
CA GLY A 130 43.05 -13.73 10.26
C GLY A 130 43.75 -12.70 11.16
N ALA A 131 44.72 -13.14 11.95
CA ALA A 131 45.37 -12.29 12.98
C ALA A 131 46.20 -11.12 12.42
N HIS A 132 46.65 -11.22 11.16
CA HIS A 132 47.38 -10.17 10.46
C HIS A 132 46.69 -9.91 9.12
N PRO A 133 45.90 -8.82 9.00
CA PRO A 133 45.19 -8.53 7.76
C PRO A 133 46.18 -8.14 6.67
N ILE A 134 46.25 -8.97 5.64
CA ILE A 134 47.00 -8.68 4.41
C ILE A 134 46.05 -7.94 3.48
N TRP A 135 46.40 -6.71 3.13
CA TRP A 135 45.61 -5.89 2.23
C TRP A 135 46.00 -6.17 0.79
N SER A 136 45.01 -6.42 -0.05
CA SER A 136 45.12 -6.44 -1.51
C SER A 136 44.20 -5.37 -2.09
N CYS A 137 44.64 -4.71 -3.16
CA CYS A 137 43.88 -3.67 -3.84
C CYS A 137 43.80 -3.96 -5.33
N SER A 138 42.61 -3.83 -5.91
CA SER A 138 42.38 -3.87 -7.35
C SER A 138 41.99 -2.46 -7.84
N LEU A 139 42.75 -1.92 -8.78
CA LEU A 139 42.50 -0.65 -9.46
C LEU A 139 41.81 -0.93 -10.79
N THR A 140 40.62 -0.40 -11.01
CA THR A 140 39.92 -0.50 -12.31
C THR A 140 39.77 0.88 -12.92
N ILE A 141 40.24 1.04 -14.17
CA ILE A 141 40.06 2.27 -14.96
C ILE A 141 39.04 1.97 -16.07
N ARG A 142 37.94 2.74 -16.10
CA ARG A 142 36.85 2.63 -17.09
C ARG A 142 36.86 3.83 -18.02
N ARG A 143 37.00 3.60 -19.32
CA ARG A 143 36.88 4.64 -20.35
C ARG A 143 35.39 4.95 -20.64
N PRO A 144 35.07 6.14 -21.19
CA PRO A 144 33.70 6.53 -21.56
C PRO A 144 33.05 5.62 -22.63
N ASP A 145 33.85 4.87 -23.38
CA ASP A 145 33.43 3.85 -24.36
C ASP A 145 32.93 2.55 -23.70
N GLY A 146 33.08 2.41 -22.38
CA GLY A 146 32.74 1.22 -21.62
C GLY A 146 33.89 0.20 -21.50
N ALA A 147 35.01 0.41 -22.19
CA ALA A 147 36.20 -0.41 -22.01
C ALA A 147 36.76 -0.23 -20.61
N GLN A 148 37.06 -1.33 -19.93
CA GLN A 148 37.63 -1.31 -18.58
C GLN A 148 38.82 -2.25 -18.49
N ARG A 149 39.84 -1.84 -17.74
CA ARG A 149 40.96 -2.69 -17.36
C ARG A 149 41.19 -2.59 -15.86
N SER A 150 41.50 -3.74 -15.26
CA SER A 150 41.75 -3.86 -13.83
C SER A 150 43.16 -4.38 -13.58
N TRP A 151 43.84 -3.79 -12.60
CA TRP A 151 45.18 -4.17 -12.15
C TRP A 151 45.16 -4.43 -10.65
N SER A 152 45.74 -5.53 -10.21
CA SER A 152 45.79 -5.87 -8.79
C SER A 152 47.20 -5.63 -8.23
N SER A 153 47.27 -5.16 -6.98
CA SER A 153 48.53 -5.05 -6.23
C SER A 153 49.23 -6.41 -6.16
N VAL A 154 50.56 -6.40 -6.14
CA VAL A 154 51.35 -7.63 -6.01
C VAL A 154 50.98 -8.33 -4.69
N PRO A 155 50.59 -9.62 -4.71
CA PRO A 155 50.27 -10.35 -3.48
C PRO A 155 51.53 -10.42 -2.59
N GLY A 156 51.46 -9.82 -1.41
CA GLY A 156 52.59 -9.69 -0.49
C GLY A 156 52.20 -9.11 0.87
N LEU A 157 53.16 -8.96 1.79
CA LEU A 157 53.05 -8.51 3.20
C LEU A 157 52.62 -7.03 3.36
N LEU A 158 51.68 -6.56 2.55
CA LEU A 158 51.15 -5.20 2.63
C LEU A 158 50.21 -5.09 3.83
N MET A 159 50.77 -4.66 4.96
CA MET A 159 50.05 -4.52 6.23
C MET A 159 49.18 -3.27 6.29
N LYS A 160 49.37 -2.32 5.36
CA LYS A 160 48.61 -1.06 5.31
C LYS A 160 47.81 -0.94 4.01
N LYS A 161 46.57 -0.47 4.13
CA LYS A 161 45.66 -0.18 3.00
C LYS A 161 46.25 0.81 2.00
N LEU A 162 47.00 1.82 2.47
CA LEU A 162 47.63 2.83 1.61
C LEU A 162 48.73 2.21 0.74
N ASP A 163 49.54 1.32 1.30
CA ASP A 163 50.62 0.64 0.57
C ASP A 163 50.05 -0.27 -0.52
N ALA A 164 48.94 -0.96 -0.26
CA ALA A 164 48.22 -1.75 -1.26
C ALA A 164 47.67 -0.87 -2.40
N LYS A 165 47.13 0.31 -2.09
CA LYS A 165 46.65 1.27 -3.09
C LYS A 165 47.79 1.79 -3.97
N SER A 166 48.91 2.19 -3.36
CA SER A 166 50.09 2.67 -4.07
C SER A 166 50.71 1.57 -4.93
N SER A 167 50.79 0.33 -4.41
CA SER A 167 51.25 -0.84 -5.15
C SER A 167 50.37 -1.15 -6.37
N ALA A 168 49.04 -1.11 -6.24
CA ALA A 168 48.13 -1.30 -7.37
C ALA A 168 48.28 -0.18 -8.42
N GLY A 169 48.45 1.06 -7.98
CA GLY A 169 48.73 2.21 -8.85
C GLY A 169 50.03 2.05 -9.63
N GLN A 170 51.10 1.59 -8.96
CA GLN A 170 52.39 1.32 -9.58
C GLN A 170 52.29 0.20 -10.61
N VAL A 171 51.67 -0.93 -10.27
CA VAL A 171 51.45 -2.06 -11.19
C VAL A 171 50.65 -1.61 -12.41
N ALA A 172 49.62 -0.80 -12.24
CA ALA A 172 48.84 -0.28 -13.34
C ALA A 172 49.67 0.63 -14.25
N TYR A 173 50.43 1.55 -13.67
CA TYR A 173 51.31 2.45 -14.41
C TYR A 173 52.34 1.66 -15.24
N ASP A 174 53.03 0.71 -14.61
CA ASP A 174 54.05 -0.14 -15.23
C ASP A 174 53.46 -1.07 -16.29
N SER A 175 52.21 -1.53 -16.12
CA SER A 175 51.48 -2.37 -17.08
C SER A 175 50.85 -1.58 -18.23
N GLY A 176 51.19 -0.30 -18.38
CA GLY A 176 50.73 0.54 -19.49
C GLY A 176 49.33 1.12 -19.32
N ALA A 177 48.84 1.33 -18.08
CA ALA A 177 47.58 2.03 -17.86
C ALA A 177 47.58 3.44 -18.45
N ALA A 178 48.72 4.14 -18.44
CA ALA A 178 48.86 5.44 -19.10
C ALA A 178 48.62 5.36 -20.61
N HIS A 179 49.10 4.29 -21.27
CA HIS A 179 48.80 4.04 -22.69
C HIS A 179 47.33 3.68 -22.92
N PHE A 180 46.72 2.91 -22.01
CA PHE A 180 45.30 2.58 -22.09
C PHE A 180 44.41 3.84 -21.99
N ILE A 181 44.79 4.82 -21.17
CA ILE A 181 44.10 6.12 -21.07
C ILE A 181 44.36 6.96 -22.34
N ASN A 182 45.61 7.04 -22.80
CA ASN A 182 46.03 7.91 -23.91
C ASN A 182 45.80 7.35 -25.32
N SER A 183 45.38 6.09 -25.51
CA SER A 183 45.39 5.51 -26.87
C SER A 183 44.43 6.27 -27.80
N GLU A 184 45.04 7.04 -28.71
CA GLU A 184 44.41 7.77 -29.82
C GLU A 184 43.89 6.86 -30.94
N GLU A 185 43.98 5.54 -30.76
CA GLU A 185 43.18 4.56 -31.52
C GLU A 185 41.70 4.65 -31.08
N TRP A 186 41.22 5.88 -31.04
CA TRP A 186 39.86 6.33 -30.89
C TRP A 186 39.64 7.26 -32.08
N VAL A 187 39.44 6.65 -33.25
CA VAL A 187 38.72 7.34 -34.32
C VAL A 187 37.26 7.22 -33.90
N PRO A 188 36.56 8.32 -33.56
CA PRO A 188 35.11 8.30 -33.52
C PRO A 188 34.68 8.11 -34.96
N GLU A 189 34.60 6.85 -35.40
CA GLU A 189 33.96 6.49 -36.65
C GLU A 189 32.52 6.97 -36.50
N ALA A 190 32.19 8.03 -37.24
CA ALA A 190 30.88 8.65 -37.22
C ALA A 190 29.85 7.54 -37.44
N ALA A 191 29.13 7.21 -36.38
CA ALA A 191 28.26 6.04 -36.35
C ALA A 191 27.25 6.14 -37.52
N PRO A 192 27.22 5.16 -38.43
CA PRO A 192 26.02 4.97 -39.24
C PRO A 192 24.89 4.62 -38.28
N ASP A 193 23.76 5.22 -38.54
CA ASP A 193 22.49 5.08 -37.82
C ASP A 193 22.07 3.59 -37.78
N VAL A 194 22.56 2.85 -36.79
CA VAL A 194 22.19 1.45 -36.53
C VAL A 194 21.96 1.24 -35.04
N VAL A 195 20.67 1.11 -34.77
CA VAL A 195 19.96 0.62 -33.61
C VAL A 195 20.64 -0.59 -32.92
N ALA A 196 20.76 -0.50 -31.60
CA ALA A 196 20.82 -1.56 -30.59
C ALA A 196 22.01 -2.54 -30.56
N ALA A 197 22.95 -2.28 -29.64
CA ALA A 197 23.62 -3.31 -28.86
C ALA A 197 24.13 -2.72 -27.52
N GLN A 198 23.44 -3.01 -26.42
CA GLN A 198 23.99 -2.88 -25.07
C GLN A 198 23.98 -4.25 -24.39
N SER A 199 25.04 -4.47 -23.60
CA SER A 199 25.40 -5.61 -22.75
C SER A 199 25.79 -6.91 -23.44
N ASN A 200 27.07 -6.98 -23.83
CA ASN A 200 27.81 -8.24 -23.86
C ASN A 200 28.61 -8.34 -22.54
N GLU A 201 27.90 -8.63 -21.45
CA GLU A 201 28.50 -9.42 -20.38
C GLU A 201 28.74 -10.79 -20.99
N LYS A 202 29.98 -11.26 -20.92
CA LYS A 202 30.40 -12.58 -21.39
C LYS A 202 29.35 -13.62 -20.99
N GLU A 203 28.64 -14.13 -21.99
CA GLU A 203 27.70 -15.24 -21.89
C GLU A 203 28.36 -16.41 -21.13
N SER A 204 27.98 -16.58 -19.87
CA SER A 204 27.76 -17.92 -19.34
C SER A 204 26.33 -18.29 -19.74
N GLU A 205 26.19 -18.84 -20.94
CA GLU A 205 24.90 -19.14 -21.59
C GLU A 205 24.11 -20.29 -20.95
N ASP A 206 24.64 -20.93 -19.90
CA ASP A 206 23.86 -21.84 -19.08
C ASP A 206 23.34 -21.09 -17.84
N ALA A 207 22.17 -20.49 -17.98
CA ALA A 207 21.26 -20.37 -16.86
C ALA A 207 20.98 -21.82 -16.40
N VAL A 208 21.84 -22.33 -15.51
CA VAL A 208 21.64 -23.59 -14.81
C VAL A 208 20.27 -23.44 -14.17
N VAL A 209 19.26 -24.06 -14.78
CA VAL A 209 17.92 -24.21 -14.22
C VAL A 209 18.18 -24.90 -12.90
N SER A 210 18.13 -24.15 -11.80
CA SER A 210 18.26 -24.76 -10.51
C SER A 210 17.03 -25.67 -10.36
N ASP A 211 17.22 -26.87 -9.84
CA ASP A 211 16.14 -27.83 -9.53
C ASP A 211 15.08 -27.26 -8.54
N GLU A 212 15.24 -26.00 -8.16
CA GLU A 212 14.40 -25.26 -7.23
C GLU A 212 13.27 -24.47 -7.89
N ASP A 213 13.31 -24.26 -9.20
CA ASP A 213 12.30 -23.48 -9.90
C ASP A 213 11.00 -24.28 -10.07
N THR A 214 9.89 -23.64 -9.67
CA THR A 214 8.53 -24.16 -9.88
C THR A 214 8.03 -23.93 -11.30
N GLU A 215 6.98 -24.67 -11.68
CA GLU A 215 6.32 -24.54 -12.99
C GLU A 215 5.95 -23.08 -13.32
N TYR A 216 5.30 -22.37 -12.39
CA TYR A 216 4.92 -20.95 -12.58
C TYR A 216 6.13 -20.03 -12.74
N SER A 217 7.22 -20.25 -11.99
CA SER A 217 8.43 -19.44 -12.14
C SER A 217 9.12 -19.66 -13.48
N LEU A 218 9.10 -20.90 -13.99
CA LEU A 218 9.62 -21.23 -15.32
C LEU A 218 8.74 -20.63 -16.42
N GLU A 219 7.42 -20.61 -16.24
CA GLU A 219 6.48 -19.98 -17.18
C GLU A 219 6.73 -18.47 -17.28
N ILE A 220 6.88 -17.77 -16.14
CA ILE A 220 7.22 -16.35 -16.11
C ILE A 220 8.58 -16.11 -16.78
N ALA A 221 9.60 -16.91 -16.45
CA ALA A 221 10.94 -16.77 -17.04
C ALA A 221 10.92 -17.01 -18.55
N SER A 222 10.18 -18.01 -19.02
CA SER A 222 9.97 -18.30 -20.45
C SER A 222 9.28 -17.14 -21.17
N CYS A 223 8.22 -16.59 -20.57
CA CYS A 223 7.52 -15.42 -21.10
C CYS A 223 8.43 -14.18 -21.19
N CYS A 224 9.24 -13.92 -20.15
CA CYS A 224 10.24 -12.86 -20.14
C CYS A 224 11.34 -13.07 -21.20
N LYS A 225 11.77 -14.32 -21.44
CA LYS A 225 12.77 -14.66 -22.47
C LYS A 225 12.25 -14.40 -23.88
N LEU A 226 10.98 -14.71 -24.13
CA LEU A 226 10.33 -14.44 -25.42
C LEU A 226 10.12 -12.93 -25.63
N TRP A 227 9.84 -12.19 -24.56
CA TRP A 227 9.62 -10.74 -24.62
C TRP A 227 10.94 -9.97 -24.86
N LEU A 228 10.96 -9.10 -25.86
CA LEU A 228 12.12 -8.24 -26.20
C LEU A 228 13.46 -8.99 -26.25
N LYS A 229 13.45 -10.22 -26.78
CA LYS A 229 14.66 -11.07 -26.91
C LYS A 229 15.39 -11.31 -25.57
N GLY A 230 14.65 -11.35 -24.45
CA GLY A 230 15.22 -11.65 -23.13
C GLY A 230 15.80 -10.45 -22.37
N ASN A 231 15.54 -9.23 -22.83
CA ASN A 231 15.95 -8.01 -22.11
C ASN A 231 15.22 -7.82 -20.77
N VAL A 232 14.07 -8.47 -20.58
CA VAL A 232 13.33 -8.45 -19.32
C VAL A 232 13.76 -9.64 -18.47
N LYS A 233 14.23 -9.38 -17.24
CA LYS A 233 14.57 -10.43 -16.27
C LYS A 233 13.62 -10.36 -15.07
N PRO A 234 12.97 -11.47 -14.67
CA PRO A 234 12.18 -11.49 -13.45
C PRO A 234 13.10 -11.36 -12.23
N GLN A 235 12.77 -10.44 -11.33
CA GLN A 235 13.56 -10.20 -10.13
C GLN A 235 12.78 -10.64 -8.89
N TYR A 236 13.30 -11.66 -8.20
CA TYR A 236 12.74 -12.15 -6.95
C TYR A 236 13.51 -11.55 -5.78
N ILE A 237 12.82 -10.81 -4.92
CA ILE A 237 13.37 -10.15 -3.75
C ILE A 237 12.83 -10.88 -2.53
N ILE A 238 13.70 -11.65 -1.87
CA ILE A 238 13.36 -12.39 -0.67
C ILE A 238 13.28 -11.42 0.51
N THR A 239 12.19 -11.49 1.26
CA THR A 239 12.00 -10.74 2.50
C THR A 239 12.05 -11.70 3.67
N THR A 240 12.74 -11.31 4.74
CA THR A 240 12.88 -12.12 5.94
C THR A 240 12.47 -11.31 7.15
N ASN A 241 11.76 -11.92 8.08
CA ASN A 241 11.57 -11.32 9.39
C ASN A 241 12.74 -11.74 10.28
N GLN A 242 13.38 -10.80 10.99
CA GLN A 242 14.46 -11.17 11.91
C GLN A 242 13.92 -11.85 13.18
N ALA A 243 12.63 -11.68 13.49
CA ALA A 243 11.99 -12.23 14.67
C ALA A 243 11.48 -13.66 14.49
N CYS A 244 11.23 -14.10 13.25
CA CYS A 244 10.81 -15.46 12.93
C CYS A 244 11.54 -15.94 11.68
N ASP A 245 11.92 -17.22 11.65
CA ASP A 245 12.52 -17.87 10.47
C ASP A 245 11.51 -18.07 9.31
N ALA A 246 10.59 -17.10 9.15
CA ALA A 246 9.64 -17.03 8.07
C ALA A 246 10.18 -16.14 6.95
N PHE A 247 9.84 -16.53 5.73
CA PHE A 247 10.24 -15.93 4.48
C PHE A 247 8.99 -15.39 3.77
N GLY A 248 9.18 -14.24 3.12
CA GLY A 248 8.28 -13.70 2.11
C GLY A 248 9.06 -13.49 0.81
N CYS A 249 8.34 -13.15 -0.25
CA CYS A 249 8.97 -12.86 -1.54
C CYS A 249 8.16 -11.81 -2.29
N ALA A 250 8.87 -10.89 -2.93
CA ALA A 250 8.31 -9.97 -3.91
C ALA A 250 8.90 -10.29 -5.29
N LEU A 251 8.03 -10.41 -6.29
CA LEU A 251 8.40 -10.53 -7.69
C LEU A 251 8.23 -9.17 -8.36
N ARG A 252 9.33 -8.62 -8.90
CA ARG A 252 9.33 -7.42 -9.73
C ARG A 252 9.56 -7.82 -11.19
N ILE A 253 8.63 -7.41 -12.05
CA ILE A 253 8.80 -7.44 -13.51
C ILE A 253 8.92 -6.00 -14.00
N GLN A 254 10.08 -5.66 -14.54
CA GLN A 254 10.37 -4.33 -15.05
C GLN A 254 10.49 -4.40 -16.58
N LEU A 255 9.53 -3.78 -17.28
CA LEU A 255 9.51 -3.72 -18.74
C LEU A 255 10.24 -2.48 -19.27
N ALA A 256 10.23 -1.40 -18.49
CA ALA A 256 11.01 -0.18 -18.69
C ALA A 256 11.39 0.41 -17.32
N PRO A 257 12.34 1.36 -17.23
CA PRO A 257 12.79 1.93 -15.95
C PRO A 257 11.64 2.38 -15.03
N HIS A 258 10.58 2.94 -15.61
CA HIS A 258 9.42 3.45 -14.89
C HIS A 258 8.17 2.56 -14.99
N VAL A 259 8.22 1.52 -15.82
CA VAL A 259 7.10 0.60 -16.07
C VAL A 259 7.45 -0.72 -15.44
N SER A 260 7.07 -0.85 -14.17
CA SER A 260 7.28 -2.06 -13.39
C SER A 260 6.00 -2.48 -12.70
N ARG A 261 5.84 -3.79 -12.55
CA ARG A 261 4.77 -4.39 -11.77
C ARG A 261 5.37 -5.27 -10.70
N VAL A 262 4.84 -5.14 -9.49
CA VAL A 262 5.30 -5.88 -8.32
C VAL A 262 4.15 -6.73 -7.82
N CYS A 263 4.45 -8.00 -7.56
CA CYS A 263 3.58 -8.93 -6.84
C CYS A 263 4.32 -9.35 -5.57
N CYS A 264 3.59 -9.60 -4.48
CA CYS A 264 4.23 -9.88 -3.21
C CYS A 264 3.37 -10.80 -2.35
N VAL A 265 4.04 -11.71 -1.64
CA VAL A 265 3.43 -12.56 -0.61
C VAL A 265 3.95 -12.19 0.76
N ASP A 266 3.14 -12.45 1.77
CA ASP A 266 3.46 -12.18 3.16
C ASP A 266 4.60 -13.07 3.68
N ILE A 267 5.28 -12.60 4.73
CA ILE A 267 6.36 -13.31 5.41
C ILE A 267 5.78 -14.40 6.31
N LEU A 268 5.28 -15.47 5.70
CA LEU A 268 4.56 -16.57 6.35
C LEU A 268 5.11 -17.96 5.99
N TYR A 269 6.12 -18.05 5.11
CA TYR A 269 6.59 -19.33 4.57
C TYR A 269 7.85 -19.81 5.27
N ASP A 270 7.97 -21.12 5.49
CA ASP A 270 9.11 -21.69 6.21
C ASP A 270 10.40 -21.78 5.36
N SER A 271 10.31 -21.53 4.05
CA SER A 271 11.47 -21.56 3.16
C SER A 271 11.38 -20.50 2.05
N GLN A 272 12.55 -20.04 1.60
CA GLN A 272 12.67 -19.11 0.47
C GLN A 272 12.06 -19.67 -0.81
N ARG A 273 12.25 -20.98 -1.06
CA ARG A 273 11.68 -21.69 -2.21
C ARG A 273 10.15 -21.66 -2.19
N ALA A 274 9.54 -21.95 -1.04
CA ALA A 274 8.08 -21.91 -0.88
C ALA A 274 7.53 -20.49 -1.08
N ALA A 275 8.20 -19.46 -0.55
CA ALA A 275 7.81 -18.06 -0.77
C ALA A 275 7.93 -17.66 -2.25
N LYS A 276 9.00 -18.08 -2.94
CA LYS A 276 9.22 -17.85 -4.37
C LYS A 276 8.14 -18.52 -5.23
N ALA A 277 7.82 -19.77 -4.92
CA ALA A 277 6.75 -20.53 -5.57
C ALA A 277 5.39 -19.84 -5.40
N ALA A 278 5.06 -19.44 -4.18
CA ALA A 278 3.79 -18.81 -3.86
C ALA A 278 3.63 -17.45 -4.55
N VAL A 279 4.68 -16.63 -4.60
CA VAL A 279 4.61 -15.34 -5.32
C VAL A 279 4.50 -15.53 -6.82
N ALA A 280 5.17 -16.54 -7.40
CA ALA A 280 5.06 -16.85 -8.82
C ALA A 280 3.63 -17.32 -9.16
N GLN A 281 3.05 -18.21 -8.35
CA GLN A 281 1.67 -18.65 -8.49
C GLN A 281 0.70 -17.46 -8.41
N LEU A 282 0.79 -16.65 -7.34
CA LEU A 282 -0.04 -15.45 -7.16
C LEU A 282 0.06 -14.51 -8.38
N ALA A 283 1.29 -14.27 -8.86
CA ALA A 283 1.53 -13.38 -9.99
C ALA A 283 0.86 -13.86 -11.28
N VAL A 284 0.86 -15.17 -11.54
CA VAL A 284 0.18 -15.77 -12.69
C VAL A 284 -1.34 -15.75 -12.51
N THR A 285 -1.85 -16.22 -11.36
CA THR A 285 -3.28 -16.50 -11.18
C THR A 285 -4.13 -15.26 -10.92
N THR A 286 -3.67 -14.34 -10.08
CA THR A 286 -4.50 -13.20 -9.64
C THR A 286 -4.01 -11.88 -10.20
N ALA A 287 -2.69 -11.71 -10.37
CA ALA A 287 -2.15 -10.45 -10.87
C ALA A 287 -2.12 -10.37 -12.41
N GLY A 288 -2.23 -11.48 -13.13
CA GLY A 288 -2.15 -11.49 -14.60
C GLY A 288 -0.79 -11.01 -15.11
N ILE A 289 0.30 -11.43 -14.47
CA ILE A 289 1.65 -10.96 -14.81
C ILE A 289 2.08 -11.35 -16.23
N LEU A 290 1.60 -12.50 -16.73
CA LEU A 290 1.88 -12.96 -18.08
C LEU A 290 1.23 -12.05 -19.12
N GLU A 291 0.00 -11.62 -18.89
CA GLU A 291 -0.68 -10.64 -19.75
C GLU A 291 0.02 -9.29 -19.70
N TYR A 292 0.46 -8.86 -18.52
CA TYR A 292 1.24 -7.64 -18.37
C TYR A 292 2.55 -7.68 -19.19
N ILE A 293 3.28 -8.81 -19.15
CA ILE A 293 4.47 -9.00 -19.97
C ILE A 293 4.09 -9.00 -21.45
N ARG A 294 3.05 -9.75 -21.85
CA ARG A 294 2.62 -9.91 -23.26
C ARG A 294 2.03 -8.63 -23.89
N ASN A 295 1.52 -7.72 -23.09
CA ASN A 295 0.85 -6.50 -23.57
C ASN A 295 1.69 -5.23 -23.33
N GLY A 296 2.78 -5.33 -22.58
CA GLY A 296 3.51 -4.16 -22.13
C GLY A 296 4.41 -3.58 -23.21
N ALA A 297 4.06 -2.39 -23.71
CA ALA A 297 4.89 -1.71 -24.72
C ALA A 297 6.31 -1.46 -24.19
N PRO A 298 7.36 -1.72 -24.99
CA PRO A 298 8.70 -1.27 -24.66
C PRO A 298 8.66 0.25 -24.51
N GLY A 299 8.91 0.73 -23.30
CA GLY A 299 9.07 2.17 -23.07
C GLY A 299 10.27 2.70 -23.86
N PRO A 300 10.31 4.01 -24.16
CA PRO A 300 11.49 4.60 -24.78
C PRO A 300 12.73 4.30 -23.92
N PRO A 301 13.87 3.98 -24.54
CA PRO A 301 15.11 3.77 -23.82
C PRO A 301 15.56 5.09 -23.15
N ARG A 302 16.03 5.02 -21.89
CA ARG A 302 16.61 6.08 -21.00
C ARG A 302 15.65 6.67 -19.94
N PRO A 303 16.12 7.26 -18.83
CA PRO A 303 17.49 7.72 -18.44
C PRO A 303 18.22 6.71 -17.52
N PRO A 304 19.42 7.03 -16.98
CA PRO A 304 20.17 6.09 -16.15
C PRO A 304 19.30 5.68 -14.97
N VAL A 305 19.15 4.38 -14.80
CA VAL A 305 18.78 3.81 -13.49
C VAL A 305 19.70 4.49 -12.47
N LEU A 306 19.16 4.85 -11.30
CA LEU A 306 19.92 5.39 -10.16
C LEU A 306 20.94 4.32 -9.73
N ASN A 307 22.00 4.19 -10.52
CA ASN A 307 22.93 3.10 -10.54
C ASN A 307 24.11 3.54 -9.69
N GLY A 308 24.35 2.81 -8.60
CA GLY A 308 25.63 2.87 -7.92
C GLY A 308 25.62 2.67 -6.42
N GLY A 309 24.50 2.25 -5.81
CA GLY A 309 24.43 2.19 -4.34
C GLY A 309 24.67 3.56 -3.69
N LYS A 310 24.46 4.64 -4.46
CA LYS A 310 24.53 6.01 -3.96
C LYS A 310 23.23 6.28 -3.23
N GLU A 311 23.35 6.81 -2.02
CA GLU A 311 22.23 7.33 -1.27
C GLU A 311 21.51 8.42 -2.09
N ILE A 312 20.18 8.34 -2.15
CA ILE A 312 19.34 9.37 -2.76
C ILE A 312 18.42 9.98 -1.71
N THR A 313 18.12 11.27 -1.89
CA THR A 313 17.13 11.95 -1.06
C THR A 313 15.71 11.68 -1.57
N VAL A 314 14.70 11.82 -0.70
CA VAL A 314 13.29 11.69 -1.09
C VAL A 314 12.90 12.70 -2.17
N SER A 315 13.49 13.90 -2.14
CA SER A 315 13.24 14.95 -3.15
C SER A 315 13.75 14.53 -4.52
N GLU A 316 14.99 14.05 -4.59
CA GLU A 316 15.57 13.52 -5.84
C GLU A 316 14.76 12.35 -6.39
N PHE A 317 14.31 11.46 -5.50
CA PHE A 317 13.43 10.35 -5.89
C PHE A 317 12.10 10.83 -6.46
N TYR A 318 11.47 11.83 -5.84
CA TYR A 318 10.21 12.41 -6.31
C TYR A 318 10.35 13.05 -7.70
N ASP A 319 11.45 13.77 -7.94
CA ASP A 319 11.74 14.36 -9.25
C ASP A 319 12.02 13.33 -10.34
N ALA A 320 12.48 12.14 -9.96
CA ALA A 320 12.71 11.01 -10.87
C ALA A 320 11.46 10.19 -11.21
N LEU A 321 10.30 10.48 -10.59
CA LEU A 321 9.06 9.74 -10.87
C LEU A 321 8.53 10.07 -12.29
N PRO A 322 8.03 9.07 -13.03
CA PRO A 322 7.56 9.23 -14.41
C PRO A 322 6.35 10.16 -14.53
N VAL A 323 5.44 10.06 -13.56
CA VAL A 323 4.25 10.88 -13.46
C VAL A 323 4.36 11.59 -12.13
N LYS A 324 4.58 12.91 -12.17
CA LYS A 324 4.49 13.72 -10.95
C LYS A 324 3.05 13.63 -10.47
N VAL A 325 2.88 13.36 -9.18
CA VAL A 325 1.56 13.20 -8.56
C VAL A 325 0.76 14.46 -8.89
N SER A 326 -0.34 14.29 -9.63
CA SER A 326 -1.15 15.42 -10.05
C SER A 326 -1.66 16.14 -8.81
N PRO A 327 -1.62 17.49 -8.77
CA PRO A 327 -2.09 18.26 -7.63
C PRO A 327 -3.61 18.17 -7.57
N LYS A 328 -4.13 17.09 -7.01
CA LYS A 328 -5.49 17.11 -6.44
C LYS A 328 -5.47 18.12 -5.29
N PRO A 329 -6.58 18.83 -5.01
CA PRO A 329 -6.64 19.75 -3.88
C PRO A 329 -6.20 19.05 -2.59
N GLY A 330 -5.19 19.60 -1.91
CA GLY A 330 -4.56 18.99 -0.74
C GLY A 330 -3.29 18.17 -1.01
N PHE A 331 -2.85 18.05 -2.28
CA PHE A 331 -1.61 17.35 -2.66
C PHE A 331 -0.41 18.27 -2.90
N GLU A 332 -0.61 19.59 -2.87
CA GLU A 332 0.38 20.61 -3.27
C GLU A 332 1.70 20.52 -2.48
N ASP A 333 1.67 20.01 -1.25
CA ASP A 333 2.83 19.89 -0.37
C ASP A 333 3.26 18.43 -0.09
N ILE A 334 2.74 17.43 -0.81
CA ILE A 334 2.92 16.02 -0.41
C ILE A 334 4.38 15.54 -0.46
N HIS A 335 5.19 16.16 -1.32
CA HIS A 335 6.61 15.85 -1.46
C HIS A 335 7.46 16.47 -0.33
N ALA A 336 6.97 17.50 0.36
CA ALA A 336 7.66 18.13 1.48
C ALA A 336 7.34 17.41 2.81
N GLY A 337 8.34 16.75 3.40
CA GLY A 337 8.33 16.43 4.84
C GLY A 337 7.35 15.36 5.31
N GLY A 338 7.28 14.19 4.65
CA GLY A 338 6.57 13.03 5.22
C GLY A 338 5.05 13.00 5.03
N ARG A 339 4.48 13.96 4.27
CA ARG A 339 3.02 14.10 4.12
C ARG A 339 2.36 12.96 3.33
N ALA A 340 3.07 12.32 2.39
CA ALA A 340 2.56 11.15 1.67
C ALA A 340 2.12 10.00 2.61
N ILE A 341 2.91 9.65 3.63
CA ILE A 341 2.53 8.60 4.60
C ILE A 341 1.28 9.01 5.39
N MET A 342 1.23 10.27 5.83
CA MET A 342 0.06 10.81 6.55
C MET A 342 -1.20 10.75 5.68
N TRP A 343 -1.08 11.13 4.41
CA TRP A 343 -2.17 11.02 3.43
C TRP A 343 -2.65 9.58 3.29
N LEU A 344 -1.75 8.62 3.15
CA LEU A 344 -2.12 7.20 3.00
C LEU A 344 -2.87 6.69 4.23
N ASN A 345 -2.40 7.02 5.44
CA ASN A 345 -3.10 6.66 6.67
C ASN A 345 -4.50 7.28 6.71
N GLN A 346 -4.64 8.55 6.31
CA GLN A 346 -5.93 9.23 6.23
C GLN A 346 -6.85 8.61 5.15
N ALA A 347 -6.31 8.18 4.02
CA ALA A 347 -7.05 7.50 2.96
C ALA A 347 -7.61 6.15 3.46
N VAL A 348 -6.79 5.34 4.15
CA VAL A 348 -7.24 4.08 4.78
C VAL A 348 -8.34 4.35 5.83
N ILE A 349 -8.20 5.41 6.64
CA ILE A 349 -9.22 5.81 7.62
C ILE A 349 -10.51 6.31 6.93
N THR A 350 -10.39 6.95 5.77
CA THR A 350 -11.55 7.47 5.03
C THR A 350 -12.30 6.33 4.33
N ALA A 351 -11.56 5.31 3.86
CA ALA A 351 -12.08 4.07 3.31
C ALA A 351 -12.60 3.08 4.37
N LYS A 352 -12.88 3.52 5.61
CA LYS A 352 -13.53 2.67 6.63
C LYS A 352 -14.77 1.97 6.07
N GLY A 353 -14.96 0.70 6.40
CA GLY A 353 -16.01 -0.15 5.84
C GLY A 353 -15.57 -1.03 4.66
N SER A 354 -14.47 -0.67 3.98
CA SER A 354 -13.94 -1.45 2.85
C SER A 354 -13.03 -2.61 3.26
N ARG A 355 -12.58 -2.66 4.51
CA ARG A 355 -11.51 -3.58 4.97
C ARG A 355 -10.18 -3.41 4.23
N VAL A 356 -9.90 -2.22 3.70
CA VAL A 356 -8.56 -1.93 3.17
C VAL A 356 -7.55 -1.96 4.31
N ALA A 357 -6.49 -2.74 4.14
CA ALA A 357 -5.33 -2.74 5.01
C ALA A 357 -4.05 -2.41 4.24
N SER A 358 -3.15 -1.66 4.89
CA SER A 358 -1.81 -1.36 4.38
C SER A 358 -0.75 -2.08 5.22
N LYS A 359 0.20 -2.72 4.54
CA LYS A 359 1.30 -3.45 5.17
C LYS A 359 2.63 -2.98 4.61
N TRP A 360 3.61 -2.83 5.50
CA TRP A 360 4.95 -2.35 5.18
C TRP A 360 5.97 -3.44 5.45
N THR A 361 6.83 -3.70 4.46
CA THR A 361 7.98 -4.60 4.64
C THR A 361 9.25 -3.85 4.24
N TYR A 362 10.20 -3.74 5.14
CA TYR A 362 11.46 -3.05 4.87
C TYR A 362 12.46 -4.00 4.22
N ILE A 363 13.16 -3.51 3.19
CA ILE A 363 14.27 -4.21 2.56
C ILE A 363 15.55 -3.51 3.03
N ASN A 364 16.57 -4.27 3.42
CA ASN A 364 17.88 -3.73 3.77
C ASN A 364 18.93 -4.35 2.86
N ASP A 365 19.77 -3.53 2.24
CA ASP A 365 20.95 -4.03 1.57
C ASP A 365 22.07 -4.22 2.59
N ALA A 366 22.51 -5.47 2.79
CA ALA A 366 23.56 -5.81 3.73
C ALA A 366 24.92 -5.17 3.38
N LYS A 367 25.14 -4.81 2.11
CA LYS A 367 26.41 -4.23 1.66
C LYS A 367 26.47 -2.72 1.88
N SER A 368 25.43 -2.00 1.44
CA SER A 368 25.39 -0.53 1.50
C SER A 368 24.74 0.04 2.76
N TRP A 369 24.07 -0.80 3.57
CA TRP A 369 23.23 -0.37 4.70
C TRP A 369 22.08 0.59 4.32
N LEU A 370 21.74 0.62 3.03
CA LEU A 370 20.62 1.41 2.52
C LEU A 370 19.30 0.66 2.70
N HIS A 371 18.24 1.45 2.84
CA HIS A 371 16.90 1.00 3.12
C HIS A 371 16.00 1.17 1.91
N GLY A 372 15.21 0.12 1.67
CA GLY A 372 14.12 0.06 0.72
C GLY A 372 12.83 -0.30 1.44
N ALA A 373 11.71 -0.23 0.74
CA ALA A 373 10.41 -0.55 1.32
C ALA A 373 9.48 -1.15 0.28
N ILE A 374 8.66 -2.10 0.74
CA ILE A 374 7.53 -2.66 0.03
C ILE A 374 6.26 -2.18 0.74
N LEU A 375 5.36 -1.56 -0.01
CA LEU A 375 4.02 -1.23 0.43
C LEU A 375 3.04 -2.18 -0.23
N VAL A 376 2.21 -2.83 0.59
CA VAL A 376 1.14 -3.72 0.15
C VAL A 376 -0.20 -3.13 0.57
N ILE A 377 -1.10 -2.97 -0.39
CA ILE A 377 -2.49 -2.59 -0.15
C ILE A 377 -3.35 -3.81 -0.45
N THR A 378 -4.06 -4.27 0.57
CA THR A 378 -4.94 -5.45 0.53
C THR A 378 -6.39 -5.01 0.67
N HIS A 379 -7.27 -5.67 -0.08
CA HIS A 379 -8.72 -5.48 -0.04
C HIS A 379 -9.37 -6.83 -0.39
N PRO A 380 -10.52 -7.21 0.22
CA PRO A 380 -11.13 -8.52 -0.01
C PRO A 380 -11.65 -8.73 -1.45
N THR A 381 -12.21 -7.69 -2.07
CA THR A 381 -12.84 -7.78 -3.41
C THR A 381 -11.93 -7.31 -4.54
N HIS A 382 -10.89 -6.53 -4.22
CA HIS A 382 -10.05 -5.88 -5.22
C HIS A 382 -8.69 -6.57 -5.25
N PRO A 383 -8.03 -6.66 -6.43
CA PRO A 383 -6.71 -7.26 -6.51
C PRO A 383 -5.71 -6.50 -5.64
N GLN A 384 -4.88 -7.24 -4.94
CA GLN A 384 -3.80 -6.69 -4.11
C GLN A 384 -2.86 -5.84 -4.96
N ARG A 385 -2.48 -4.66 -4.44
CA ARG A 385 -1.50 -3.77 -5.07
C ARG A 385 -0.22 -3.76 -4.24
N CYS A 386 0.90 -4.13 -4.87
CA CYS A 386 2.23 -4.06 -4.26
C CYS A 386 3.06 -2.98 -4.95
N TYR A 387 3.81 -2.23 -4.16
CA TYR A 387 4.73 -1.20 -4.62
C TYR A 387 6.09 -1.46 -3.97
N LEU A 388 7.17 -1.28 -4.71
CA LEU A 388 8.52 -1.58 -4.22
C LEU A 388 9.47 -0.46 -4.60
N VAL A 389 10.27 -0.07 -3.62
CA VAL A 389 11.41 0.83 -3.80
C VAL A 389 12.65 0.12 -3.30
N ASP A 390 13.68 0.10 -4.15
CA ASP A 390 14.97 -0.53 -3.89
C ASP A 390 15.69 0.11 -2.70
N PRO A 391 16.65 -0.60 -2.08
CA PRO A 391 17.43 -0.05 -0.97
C PRO A 391 18.40 1.03 -1.43
N VAL A 392 17.94 2.29 -1.40
CA VAL A 392 18.70 3.48 -1.85
C VAL A 392 18.65 4.66 -0.86
N PHE A 393 17.93 4.53 0.26
CA PHE A 393 17.77 5.60 1.25
C PHE A 393 18.55 5.28 2.53
N ALA A 394 19.22 6.26 3.16
CA ALA A 394 19.87 6.02 4.45
C ALA A 394 18.88 5.80 5.60
N LYS A 395 17.63 6.26 5.49
CA LYS A 395 16.60 6.14 6.54
C LYS A 395 15.42 5.31 6.09
N ARG A 396 14.95 4.41 6.97
CA ARG A 396 13.74 3.59 6.73
C ARG A 396 12.49 4.43 6.48
N GLN A 397 12.37 5.57 7.15
CA GLN A 397 11.24 6.48 6.99
C GLN A 397 11.22 7.14 5.60
N ASP A 398 12.39 7.44 5.06
CA ASP A 398 12.54 8.02 3.72
C ASP A 398 12.18 6.99 2.64
N ALA A 399 12.60 5.73 2.81
CA ALA A 399 12.16 4.62 1.95
C ALA A 399 10.64 4.42 1.99
N LYS A 400 10.04 4.50 3.19
CA LYS A 400 8.58 4.42 3.38
C LYS A 400 7.84 5.57 2.67
N GLN A 401 8.38 6.78 2.75
CA GLN A 401 7.83 7.94 2.07
C GLN A 401 7.96 7.79 0.55
N ALA A 402 9.12 7.36 0.05
CA ALA A 402 9.39 7.15 -1.36
C ALA A 402 8.46 6.11 -1.99
N VAL A 403 8.26 4.95 -1.34
CA VAL A 403 7.32 3.94 -1.86
C VAL A 403 5.87 4.42 -1.85
N THR A 404 5.50 5.31 -0.92
CA THR A 404 4.17 5.93 -0.91
C THR A 404 3.99 6.91 -2.08
N LEU A 405 5.02 7.72 -2.38
CA LEU A 405 5.03 8.62 -3.53
C LEU A 405 4.99 7.84 -4.86
N LEU A 406 5.73 6.73 -4.94
CA LEU A 406 5.65 5.80 -6.07
C LEU A 406 4.23 5.26 -6.23
N ALA A 407 3.60 4.82 -5.15
CA ALA A 407 2.24 4.30 -5.21
C ALA A 407 1.23 5.36 -5.67
N LEU A 408 1.37 6.60 -5.18
CA LEU A 408 0.57 7.74 -5.63
C LEU A 408 0.75 8.05 -7.11
N SER A 409 1.99 8.03 -7.63
CA SER A 409 2.24 8.24 -9.08
C SER A 409 1.66 7.13 -9.96
N GLN A 410 1.42 5.95 -9.39
CA GLN A 410 0.77 4.81 -10.04
C GLN A 410 -0.75 4.74 -9.80
N GLY A 411 -1.36 5.85 -9.36
CA GLY A 411 -2.81 5.97 -9.26
C GLY A 411 -3.42 5.31 -8.02
N LEU A 412 -2.68 5.29 -6.90
CA LEU A 412 -3.21 4.78 -5.62
C LEU A 412 -4.37 5.65 -5.10
N ALA A 413 -4.39 6.96 -5.38
CA ALA A 413 -5.45 7.86 -4.94
C ALA A 413 -6.80 7.53 -5.59
N GLU A 414 -6.80 7.32 -6.90
CA GLU A 414 -7.96 6.93 -7.70
C GLU A 414 -8.52 5.59 -7.21
N TYR A 415 -7.65 4.65 -6.89
CA TYR A 415 -8.04 3.36 -6.32
C TYR A 415 -8.78 3.50 -4.98
N PHE A 416 -8.31 4.37 -4.08
CA PHE A 416 -9.03 4.64 -2.83
C PHE A 416 -10.36 5.36 -3.07
N GLU A 417 -10.43 6.28 -4.03
CA GLU A 417 -11.68 6.96 -4.40
C GLU A 417 -12.73 5.99 -4.94
N GLU A 418 -12.32 5.02 -5.77
CA GLU A 418 -13.18 3.93 -6.26
C GLU A 418 -13.74 3.09 -5.11
N ILE A 419 -12.88 2.70 -4.16
CA ILE A 419 -13.29 1.92 -2.97
C ILE A 419 -14.25 2.71 -2.09
N VAL A 420 -13.96 3.99 -1.82
CA VAL A 420 -14.84 4.85 -1.01
C VAL A 420 -16.20 4.98 -1.68
N LYS A 421 -16.22 5.21 -3.00
CA LYS A 421 -17.46 5.28 -3.79
C LYS A 421 -18.25 3.97 -3.72
N GLU A 422 -17.56 2.82 -3.79
CA GLU A 422 -18.20 1.51 -3.65
C GLU A 422 -18.86 1.35 -2.26
N VAL A 423 -18.14 1.67 -1.18
CA VAL A 423 -18.68 1.61 0.20
C VAL A 423 -19.88 2.54 0.37
N ASP A 424 -19.79 3.78 -0.11
CA ASP A 424 -20.88 4.74 -0.02
C ASP A 424 -22.12 4.34 -0.85
N SER A 425 -21.91 3.60 -1.95
CA SER A 425 -23.01 3.08 -2.78
C SER A 425 -23.83 1.97 -2.10
N ARG A 426 -23.26 1.24 -1.14
CA ARG A 426 -23.95 0.16 -0.42
C ARG A 426 -25.07 0.67 0.48
N LEU A 427 -24.97 1.92 0.94
CA LEU A 427 -26.00 2.56 1.76
C LEU A 427 -26.15 4.03 1.37
N THR A 428 -26.98 4.26 0.35
CA THR A 428 -27.25 5.60 -0.19
C THR A 428 -27.91 6.50 0.86
N PRO A 429 -27.81 7.84 0.73
CA PRO A 429 -28.45 8.77 1.67
C PRO A 429 -29.97 8.56 1.79
N GLU A 430 -30.64 8.21 0.69
CA GLU A 430 -32.07 7.90 0.66
C GLU A 430 -32.39 6.63 1.45
N MET A 431 -31.59 5.58 1.29
CA MET A 431 -31.70 4.34 2.07
C MET A 431 -31.46 4.60 3.55
N ARG A 432 -30.50 5.45 3.93
CA ARG A 432 -30.25 5.82 5.34
C ARG A 432 -31.47 6.50 5.95
N LYS A 433 -32.10 7.41 5.22
CA LYS A 433 -33.32 8.09 5.66
C LYS A 433 -34.46 7.07 5.89
N HIS A 434 -34.76 6.26 4.87
CA HIS A 434 -35.80 5.22 4.96
C HIS A 434 -35.56 4.21 6.09
N ALA A 435 -34.31 3.77 6.25
CA ALA A 435 -33.90 2.87 7.33
C ALA A 435 -34.06 3.50 8.71
N THR A 436 -33.76 4.80 8.85
CA THR A 436 -33.89 5.53 10.11
C THR A 436 -35.35 5.64 10.51
N ASP A 437 -36.24 5.97 9.57
CA ASP A 437 -37.68 6.02 9.81
C ASP A 437 -38.22 4.63 10.19
N SER A 438 -37.81 3.60 9.44
CA SER A 438 -38.19 2.20 9.71
C SER A 438 -37.67 1.69 11.06
N TYR A 439 -36.46 2.10 11.46
CA TYR A 439 -35.86 1.71 12.74
C TYR A 439 -36.66 2.27 13.93
N GLN A 440 -37.17 3.50 13.82
CA GLN A 440 -38.03 4.09 14.86
C GLN A 440 -39.35 3.31 15.00
N VAL A 441 -39.98 2.95 13.87
CA VAL A 441 -41.20 2.14 13.87
C VAL A 441 -40.94 0.75 14.45
N LEU A 442 -39.88 0.08 14.00
CA LEU A 442 -39.50 -1.24 14.50
C LEU A 442 -39.28 -1.25 16.01
N THR A 443 -38.53 -0.27 16.53
CA THR A 443 -38.23 -0.16 17.96
C THR A 443 -39.49 0.08 18.79
N SER A 444 -40.39 0.93 18.29
CA SER A 444 -41.68 1.23 18.94
C SER A 444 -42.60 0.01 18.99
N GLU A 445 -42.77 -0.68 17.86
CA GLU A 445 -43.65 -1.86 17.79
C GLU A 445 -43.08 -3.05 18.57
N TYR A 446 -41.78 -3.30 18.48
CA TYR A 446 -41.14 -4.36 19.25
C TYR A 446 -41.29 -4.13 20.77
N GLY A 447 -41.05 -2.91 21.24
CA GLY A 447 -41.20 -2.56 22.65
C GLY A 447 -42.65 -2.61 23.17
N LYS A 448 -43.66 -2.51 22.29
CA LYS A 448 -45.06 -2.71 22.67
C LYS A 448 -45.39 -4.18 22.89
N GLN A 449 -44.86 -5.07 22.05
CA GLN A 449 -45.14 -6.50 22.09
C GLN A 449 -44.36 -7.21 23.19
N PHE A 450 -43.09 -6.87 23.36
CA PHE A 450 -42.19 -7.48 24.32
C PHE A 450 -41.91 -6.50 25.44
N LYS A 451 -42.48 -6.74 26.62
CA LYS A 451 -42.21 -5.97 27.82
C LYS A 451 -41.34 -6.79 28.76
N ASP A 452 -40.39 -6.12 29.41
CA ASP A 452 -39.65 -6.72 30.51
C ASP A 452 -40.56 -6.97 31.73
N GLU A 453 -40.02 -7.63 32.76
CA GLU A 453 -40.74 -7.89 34.02
C GLU A 453 -41.25 -6.61 34.70
N LYS A 454 -40.67 -5.46 34.35
CA LYS A 454 -41.03 -4.13 34.89
C LYS A 454 -42.06 -3.41 34.01
N GLY A 455 -42.54 -4.05 32.93
CA GLY A 455 -43.50 -3.48 32.00
C GLY A 455 -42.92 -2.45 31.01
N LYS A 456 -41.59 -2.27 30.97
CA LYS A 456 -40.89 -1.41 30.01
C LYS A 456 -40.64 -2.19 28.72
N GLY A 457 -40.75 -1.53 27.57
CA GLY A 457 -40.48 -2.17 26.28
C GLY A 457 -39.05 -2.73 26.22
N ALA A 458 -38.93 -3.99 25.83
CA ALA A 458 -37.65 -4.66 25.65
C ALA A 458 -36.87 -4.00 24.50
N PRO A 459 -35.55 -3.77 24.66
CA PRO A 459 -34.74 -3.26 23.57
C PRO A 459 -34.61 -4.32 22.47
N VAL A 460 -34.52 -3.87 21.22
CA VAL A 460 -34.22 -4.75 20.09
C VAL A 460 -32.80 -5.30 20.26
N PRO A 461 -32.60 -6.64 20.25
CA PRO A 461 -31.27 -7.23 20.42
C PRO A 461 -30.45 -7.08 19.13
N TRP A 462 -29.29 -6.44 19.24
CA TRP A 462 -28.36 -6.25 18.14
C TRP A 462 -27.03 -6.89 18.47
N GLU A 463 -26.50 -7.69 17.54
CA GLU A 463 -25.14 -8.20 17.62
C GLU A 463 -24.30 -7.52 16.54
N TYR A 464 -23.12 -7.00 16.92
CA TYR A 464 -22.22 -6.31 16.01
C TYR A 464 -20.95 -7.12 15.81
N GLN A 465 -20.49 -7.18 14.57
CA GLN A 465 -19.22 -7.79 14.19
C GLN A 465 -18.30 -6.69 13.65
N ASN A 466 -17.01 -6.78 13.94
CA ASN A 466 -16.01 -5.83 13.46
C ASN A 466 -14.77 -6.58 13.04
N GLU A 467 -14.36 -6.39 11.79
CA GLU A 467 -13.13 -6.91 11.23
C GLU A 467 -12.49 -5.81 10.38
N GLU A 468 -11.21 -5.50 10.62
CA GLU A 468 -10.42 -4.58 9.77
C GLU A 468 -11.10 -3.22 9.47
N GLN A 469 -11.71 -2.60 10.49
CA GLN A 469 -12.42 -1.31 10.37
C GLN A 469 -13.71 -1.38 9.52
N ALA A 470 -14.28 -2.56 9.30
CA ALA A 470 -15.60 -2.74 8.73
C ALA A 470 -16.56 -3.38 9.73
N PHE A 471 -17.81 -2.94 9.70
CA PHE A 471 -18.85 -3.36 10.64
C PHE A 471 -19.91 -4.20 9.96
N GLY A 472 -20.29 -5.29 10.62
CA GLY A 472 -21.45 -6.12 10.29
C GLY A 472 -22.46 -6.06 11.44
N CYS A 473 -23.70 -6.45 11.16
CA CYS A 473 -24.77 -6.46 12.16
C CYS A 473 -25.71 -7.64 11.96
N SER A 474 -26.09 -8.28 13.06
CA SER A 474 -27.12 -9.30 13.11
C SER A 474 -28.25 -8.83 14.02
N LEU A 475 -29.49 -9.07 13.58
CA LEU A 475 -30.72 -8.81 14.29
C LEU A 475 -31.48 -10.13 14.45
N GLU A 476 -31.70 -10.55 15.69
CA GLU A 476 -32.53 -11.70 16.03
C GLU A 476 -33.80 -11.23 16.72
N ILE A 477 -34.92 -11.24 16.01
CA ILE A 477 -36.18 -10.70 16.52
C ILE A 477 -37.21 -11.81 16.73
N GLU A 478 -37.85 -11.81 17.89
CA GLU A 478 -39.03 -12.64 18.11
C GLU A 478 -40.23 -11.96 17.43
N LEU A 479 -40.92 -12.72 16.57
CA LEU A 479 -42.07 -12.25 15.82
C LEU A 479 -43.37 -12.62 16.57
N PRO A 480 -44.46 -11.86 16.36
CA PRO A 480 -45.76 -12.22 16.91
C PRO A 480 -46.17 -13.63 16.45
N GLY A 481 -46.44 -14.51 17.41
CA GLY A 481 -46.65 -15.95 17.19
C GLY A 481 -45.51 -16.85 17.67
N GLY A 482 -44.42 -16.29 18.20
CA GLY A 482 -43.32 -17.03 18.83
C GLY A 482 -42.26 -17.55 17.84
N SER A 483 -42.41 -17.29 16.54
CA SER A 483 -41.36 -17.56 15.55
C SER A 483 -40.21 -16.56 15.69
N ARG A 484 -38.97 -16.99 15.45
CA ARG A 484 -37.79 -16.12 15.45
C ARG A 484 -37.37 -15.79 14.02
N GLY A 485 -37.14 -14.51 13.73
CA GLY A 485 -36.53 -14.03 12.50
C GLY A 485 -35.09 -13.61 12.75
N SER A 486 -34.16 -14.03 11.88
CA SER A 486 -32.76 -13.61 11.93
C SER A 486 -32.38 -12.89 10.64
N TYR A 487 -31.86 -11.67 10.77
CA TYR A 487 -31.45 -10.80 9.68
C TYR A 487 -30.00 -10.43 9.90
N ARG A 488 -29.13 -10.72 8.93
CA ARG A 488 -27.69 -10.45 9.03
C ARG A 488 -27.18 -9.72 7.80
N VAL A 489 -26.32 -8.73 8.03
CA VAL A 489 -25.57 -8.02 6.99
C VAL A 489 -24.06 -8.24 7.19
N PRO A 490 -23.29 -8.34 6.09
CA PRO A 490 -21.85 -8.63 6.15
C PRO A 490 -21.04 -7.46 6.73
N MET A 491 -19.76 -7.71 7.05
CA MET A 491 -18.82 -6.73 7.62
C MET A 491 -18.27 -5.79 6.54
N GLU A 492 -19.12 -4.88 6.11
CA GLU A 492 -18.93 -4.11 4.88
C GLU A 492 -19.31 -2.63 5.04
N TYR A 493 -19.71 -2.23 6.25
CA TYR A 493 -20.20 -0.88 6.52
C TYR A 493 -19.18 -0.07 7.31
N ARG A 494 -19.15 1.23 7.05
CA ARG A 494 -18.19 2.18 7.62
C ARG A 494 -18.25 2.29 9.14
N ASN A 495 -19.44 2.16 9.72
CA ASN A 495 -19.67 2.30 11.15
C ASN A 495 -20.83 1.39 11.62
N LYS A 496 -20.98 1.24 12.94
CA LYS A 496 -22.05 0.44 13.55
C LYS A 496 -23.46 0.93 13.17
N THR A 497 -23.64 2.24 13.02
CA THR A 497 -24.94 2.83 12.67
C THR A 497 -25.37 2.40 11.28
N ASP A 498 -24.48 2.49 10.29
CA ASP A 498 -24.75 2.09 8.90
C ASP A 498 -25.03 0.58 8.80
N ALA A 499 -24.25 -0.24 9.51
CA ALA A 499 -24.48 -1.69 9.58
C ALA A 499 -25.87 -2.01 10.18
N ARG A 500 -26.25 -1.30 11.25
CA ARG A 500 -27.59 -1.44 11.85
C ARG A 500 -28.69 -1.01 10.89
N LEU A 501 -28.55 0.14 10.23
CA LEU A 501 -29.53 0.64 9.27
C LEU A 501 -29.71 -0.31 8.09
N ALA A 502 -28.63 -0.86 7.56
CA ALA A 502 -28.71 -1.89 6.52
C ALA A 502 -29.41 -3.16 7.01
N CYS A 503 -29.16 -3.58 8.25
CA CYS A 503 -29.86 -4.71 8.85
C CYS A 503 -31.35 -4.45 9.04
N VAL A 504 -31.74 -3.22 9.39
CA VAL A 504 -33.14 -2.79 9.43
C VAL A 504 -33.79 -2.87 8.05
N LEU A 505 -33.13 -2.38 7.00
CA LEU A 505 -33.67 -2.48 5.63
C LEU A 505 -33.93 -3.93 5.24
N LYS A 506 -32.98 -4.83 5.53
CA LYS A 506 -33.14 -6.26 5.28
C LYS A 506 -34.30 -6.89 6.07
N ALA A 507 -34.52 -6.43 7.31
CA ALA A 507 -35.68 -6.85 8.11
C ALA A 507 -37.01 -6.30 7.56
N VAL A 508 -37.02 -5.06 7.07
CA VAL A 508 -38.20 -4.45 6.41
C VAL A 508 -38.55 -5.18 5.13
N GLU A 509 -37.57 -5.50 4.30
CA GLU A 509 -37.73 -6.34 3.10
C GLU A 509 -38.25 -7.74 3.44
N GLY A 510 -37.84 -8.29 4.59
CA GLY A 510 -38.38 -9.53 5.16
C GLY A 510 -39.81 -9.43 5.70
N GLY A 511 -40.47 -8.26 5.60
CA GLY A 511 -41.85 -8.05 6.03
C GLY A 511 -42.03 -7.93 7.55
N VAL A 512 -40.96 -7.72 8.32
CA VAL A 512 -41.03 -7.65 9.79
C VAL A 512 -42.01 -6.59 10.28
N LEU A 513 -41.98 -5.40 9.68
CA LEU A 513 -42.90 -4.32 10.05
C LEU A 513 -44.37 -4.65 9.73
N ALA A 514 -44.63 -5.40 8.66
CA ALA A 514 -45.98 -5.83 8.30
C ALA A 514 -46.53 -6.86 9.30
N LEU A 515 -45.67 -7.74 9.82
CA LEU A 515 -46.02 -8.71 10.86
C LEU A 515 -46.35 -8.03 12.20
N PHE A 516 -45.61 -6.97 12.56
CA PHE A 516 -45.92 -6.16 13.76
C PHE A 516 -47.20 -5.33 13.61
N SER A 517 -47.43 -4.78 12.41
CA SER A 517 -48.58 -3.91 12.13
C SER A 517 -49.89 -4.67 11.95
N SER A 518 -49.81 -5.97 11.59
CA SER A 518 -50.99 -6.82 11.44
C SER A 518 -51.62 -7.04 12.81
N PRO A 519 -52.85 -6.53 13.06
CA PRO A 519 -53.51 -6.77 14.33
C PRO A 519 -53.76 -8.28 14.46
N SER A 520 -52.99 -8.96 15.30
CA SER A 520 -53.16 -10.37 15.68
C SER A 520 -54.52 -10.69 16.34
N LYS A 521 -55.51 -9.79 16.24
CA LYS A 521 -56.90 -10.01 16.65
C LYS A 521 -57.60 -11.10 15.83
N ALA A 522 -57.09 -11.47 14.65
CA ALA A 522 -57.74 -12.46 13.79
C ALA A 522 -57.54 -13.92 14.22
N LEU A 523 -56.45 -14.26 14.93
CA LEU A 523 -56.13 -15.67 15.24
C LEU A 523 -56.65 -16.15 16.60
N LEU A 524 -57.07 -15.23 17.49
CA LEU A 524 -57.70 -15.59 18.76
C LEU A 524 -59.25 -15.69 18.69
N GLN A 525 -59.87 -15.43 17.54
CA GLN A 525 -61.33 -15.54 17.37
C GLN A 525 -61.79 -16.82 16.64
N SER A 526 -60.88 -17.64 16.08
CA SER A 526 -61.27 -18.87 15.37
C SER A 526 -61.37 -20.12 16.26
N SER A 527 -60.98 -20.05 17.54
CA SER A 527 -61.07 -21.19 18.47
C SER A 527 -62.17 -21.09 19.53
N SER A 528 -62.99 -20.04 19.56
CA SER A 528 -64.12 -19.91 20.50
C SER A 528 -65.49 -20.30 19.93
N SER A 529 -65.56 -20.76 18.67
CA SER A 529 -66.80 -21.27 18.08
C SER A 529 -67.00 -22.76 18.41
N LYS A 530 -67.95 -23.00 19.32
CA LYS A 530 -68.68 -24.25 19.55
C LYS A 530 -67.93 -25.43 20.17
N ARG A 531 -68.19 -25.63 21.47
CA ARG A 531 -68.88 -26.83 21.98
C ARG A 531 -69.52 -26.53 23.33
N ASP A 532 -70.72 -25.95 23.27
CA ASP A 532 -71.76 -26.34 24.21
C ASP A 532 -72.12 -27.79 23.89
N ASP A 533 -71.81 -28.72 24.78
CA ASP A 533 -72.69 -29.86 25.05
C ASP A 533 -72.31 -30.54 26.37
N ARG A 534 -73.17 -30.27 27.36
CA ARG A 534 -73.84 -31.24 28.23
C ARG A 534 -73.05 -32.12 29.21
N HIS A 535 -73.63 -32.08 30.41
CA HIS A 535 -73.80 -33.13 31.42
C HIS A 535 -72.75 -33.22 32.52
N GLY A 536 -73.21 -32.83 33.71
CA GLY A 536 -72.48 -33.01 34.94
C GLY A 536 -72.38 -34.47 35.36
N ARG A 537 -71.47 -34.72 36.30
CA ARG A 537 -71.72 -35.58 37.45
C ARG A 537 -70.69 -35.31 38.52
N ARG A 538 -71.24 -35.25 39.73
CA ARG A 538 -70.64 -35.15 41.04
C ARG A 538 -70.11 -36.54 41.44
N ALA A 539 -68.85 -36.67 41.83
CA ALA A 539 -68.35 -37.78 42.65
C ALA A 539 -66.95 -37.48 43.24
N THR A 540 -66.94 -37.25 44.56
CA THR A 540 -66.05 -37.84 45.58
C THR A 540 -64.58 -38.20 45.27
N MET A 541 -63.69 -37.59 46.06
CA MET A 541 -62.38 -38.06 46.57
C MET A 541 -62.41 -39.54 47.06
N PRO A 542 -61.28 -40.28 47.33
CA PRO A 542 -60.03 -39.80 47.97
C PRO A 542 -58.69 -40.53 47.69
N SER A 543 -57.64 -40.00 48.36
CA SER A 543 -56.50 -40.70 49.02
C SER A 543 -55.33 -41.30 48.22
N LYS A 544 -54.16 -40.69 48.48
CA LYS A 544 -52.96 -41.21 49.18
C LYS A 544 -52.17 -42.44 48.67
N ASP A 545 -50.85 -42.21 48.73
CA ASP A 545 -49.72 -43.10 49.01
C ASP A 545 -49.33 -44.15 47.96
N LEU A 546 -48.11 -44.02 47.41
CA LEU A 546 -47.02 -45.02 47.48
C LEU A 546 -45.86 -44.64 46.55
N TYR A 547 -44.71 -44.30 47.16
CA TYR A 547 -43.39 -44.54 46.57
C TYR A 547 -43.13 -46.06 46.53
N PRO A 548 -42.28 -46.55 45.61
CA PRO A 548 -40.88 -46.76 46.00
C PRO A 548 -39.84 -46.48 44.91
N GLN A 549 -38.64 -46.13 45.40
CA GLN A 549 -37.36 -46.29 44.70
C GLN A 549 -37.20 -47.71 44.15
N GLN A 550 -36.68 -47.80 42.92
CA GLN A 550 -35.88 -48.94 42.49
C GLN A 550 -34.70 -48.43 41.63
N GLN A 551 -33.50 -48.61 42.19
CA GLN A 551 -32.26 -48.78 41.43
C GLN A 551 -32.43 -49.91 40.43
N LEU A 552 -31.94 -49.74 39.22
CA LEU A 552 -31.41 -50.84 38.39
C LEU A 552 -30.39 -50.28 37.39
N ASP A 553 -29.17 -50.79 37.50
CA ASP A 553 -28.14 -50.82 36.46
C ASP A 553 -28.70 -51.39 35.16
N TYR A 554 -28.33 -50.79 34.01
CA TYR A 554 -28.06 -51.54 32.78
C TYR A 554 -27.13 -50.73 31.88
N GLY A 555 -25.94 -51.29 31.63
CA GLY A 555 -25.15 -50.97 30.46
C GLY A 555 -25.85 -51.47 29.18
N GLY A 556 -25.64 -50.77 28.08
CA GLY A 556 -26.16 -51.18 26.78
C GLY A 556 -25.90 -50.09 25.75
N GLY A 557 -24.82 -50.27 24.97
CA GLY A 557 -24.56 -49.45 23.81
C GLY A 557 -25.67 -49.61 22.77
N ALA A 558 -26.12 -48.49 22.20
CA ALA A 558 -26.84 -48.47 20.95
C ALA A 558 -26.72 -47.07 20.31
N HIS A 559 -26.09 -47.06 19.14
CA HIS A 559 -26.41 -46.24 17.97
C HIS A 559 -26.95 -44.81 18.20
N GLN A 560 -26.07 -43.83 17.97
CA GLN A 560 -26.53 -42.52 17.51
C GLN A 560 -27.29 -42.66 16.18
N PRO A 561 -28.47 -42.04 16.01
CA PRO A 561 -29.06 -41.86 14.70
C PRO A 561 -28.19 -40.85 13.92
N TYR A 562 -27.56 -41.37 12.87
CA TYR A 562 -26.86 -40.58 11.85
C TYR A 562 -27.91 -39.74 11.11
N TYR A 563 -27.96 -38.44 11.39
CA TYR A 563 -28.69 -37.50 10.54
C TYR A 563 -27.87 -37.31 9.25
N PRO A 564 -28.43 -37.58 8.05
CA PRO A 564 -27.71 -37.30 6.82
C PRO A 564 -27.52 -35.79 6.67
N ILE A 565 -26.25 -35.39 6.62
CA ILE A 565 -25.82 -34.04 6.24
C ILE A 565 -26.36 -33.80 4.82
N PRO A 566 -27.15 -32.73 4.56
CA PRO A 566 -27.51 -32.36 3.21
C PRO A 566 -26.22 -31.99 2.46
N SER A 567 -25.90 -32.76 1.43
CA SER A 567 -24.83 -32.47 0.49
C SER A 567 -25.12 -31.12 -0.17
N TYR A 568 -24.40 -30.09 0.26
CA TYR A 568 -24.34 -28.82 -0.46
C TYR A 568 -23.69 -29.08 -1.81
N THR A 569 -24.50 -29.10 -2.87
CA THR A 569 -24.01 -28.87 -4.22
C THR A 569 -23.49 -27.44 -4.28
N PRO A 570 -22.22 -27.18 -4.64
CA PRO A 570 -21.75 -25.82 -4.83
C PRO A 570 -22.57 -25.17 -5.95
N THR A 571 -23.27 -24.10 -5.62
CA THR A 571 -23.84 -23.19 -6.61
C THR A 571 -22.71 -22.71 -7.53
N PRO A 572 -22.89 -22.76 -8.86
CA PRO A 572 -21.87 -22.31 -9.80
C PRO A 572 -21.56 -20.84 -9.51
N THR A 573 -20.28 -20.58 -9.26
CA THR A 573 -19.70 -19.24 -9.17
C THR A 573 -20.12 -18.45 -10.41
N PRO A 574 -20.72 -17.25 -10.27
CA PRO A 574 -21.01 -16.42 -11.42
C PRO A 574 -19.70 -16.11 -12.14
N ALA A 575 -19.66 -16.34 -13.45
CA ALA A 575 -18.52 -16.02 -14.28
C ALA A 575 -18.13 -14.54 -14.08
N PRO A 576 -16.83 -14.22 -13.97
CA PRO A 576 -16.38 -12.84 -13.82
C PRO A 576 -16.90 -12.01 -15.00
N TYR A 577 -17.57 -10.91 -14.68
CA TYR A 577 -18.03 -9.93 -15.66
C TYR A 577 -16.82 -9.21 -16.24
N TYR A 578 -16.39 -9.64 -17.43
CA TYR A 578 -15.40 -8.91 -18.21
C TYR A 578 -16.09 -7.71 -18.88
N PRO A 579 -15.63 -6.47 -18.67
CA PRO A 579 -16.06 -5.37 -19.52
C PRO A 579 -15.60 -5.67 -20.97
N PRO A 580 -16.43 -5.36 -21.99
CA PRO A 580 -16.06 -5.57 -23.37
C PRO A 580 -14.79 -4.75 -23.71
N PRO A 581 -13.92 -5.25 -24.60
CA PRO A 581 -12.77 -4.49 -25.06
C PRO A 581 -13.22 -3.17 -25.67
N TYR A 582 -12.51 -2.09 -25.33
CA TYR A 582 -12.73 -0.77 -25.92
C TYR A 582 -12.75 -0.89 -27.45
N PRO A 583 -13.76 -0.34 -28.15
CA PRO A 583 -13.81 -0.38 -29.59
C PRO A 583 -12.61 0.37 -30.18
N ALA A 584 -11.96 -0.24 -31.17
CA ALA A 584 -10.78 0.25 -31.88
C ALA A 584 -10.99 1.58 -32.66
N ALA A 585 -12.12 2.27 -32.46
CA ALA A 585 -12.54 3.46 -33.19
C ALA A 585 -11.95 4.79 -32.65
N TYR A 586 -11.07 4.76 -31.65
CA TYR A 586 -10.42 5.96 -31.09
C TYR A 586 -9.06 6.31 -31.74
N ARG A 587 -8.70 5.67 -32.86
CA ARG A 587 -7.41 5.92 -33.54
C ARG A 587 -7.39 7.13 -34.48
N ASP A 588 -8.54 7.71 -34.82
CA ASP A 588 -8.63 8.77 -35.83
C ASP A 588 -9.13 10.12 -35.28
N TRP A 589 -8.67 10.52 -34.09
CA TRP A 589 -8.85 11.91 -33.66
C TRP A 589 -7.80 12.80 -34.36
N PRO A 590 -8.19 13.82 -35.14
CA PRO A 590 -7.23 14.68 -35.82
C PRO A 590 -6.39 15.45 -34.80
N ARG A 591 -5.07 15.35 -34.97
CA ARG A 591 -4.05 16.08 -34.22
C ARG A 591 -4.27 17.58 -34.42
N PRO A 592 -4.34 18.41 -33.38
CA PRO A 592 -4.42 19.86 -33.57
C PRO A 592 -3.14 20.36 -34.25
N GLU A 593 -3.30 21.08 -35.36
CA GLU A 593 -2.19 21.69 -36.10
C GLU A 593 -1.41 22.68 -35.22
N PRO A 594 -0.07 22.72 -35.32
CA PRO A 594 0.72 23.74 -34.64
C PRO A 594 0.45 25.11 -35.23
N ALA A 595 0.14 26.08 -34.37
CA ALA A 595 -0.05 27.47 -34.75
C ALA A 595 1.17 28.00 -35.56
N PRO A 596 0.95 28.81 -36.60
CA PRO A 596 2.03 29.30 -37.44
C PRO A 596 2.95 30.24 -36.67
N SER A 597 4.25 29.94 -36.72
CA SER A 597 5.33 30.79 -36.24
C SER A 597 5.31 32.13 -36.97
N ARG A 598 4.96 33.21 -36.28
CA ARG A 598 5.19 34.58 -36.76
C ARG A 598 6.68 34.86 -36.77
N ARG A 599 7.21 34.99 -37.99
CA ARG A 599 8.55 35.45 -38.31
C ARG A 599 8.48 36.94 -38.65
N GLY A 600 9.39 37.73 -38.08
CA GLY A 600 9.79 39.05 -38.60
C GLY A 600 9.12 40.26 -37.95
N GLY A 601 9.88 41.02 -37.18
CA GLY A 601 9.49 42.34 -36.67
C GLY A 601 10.65 42.97 -35.89
N ASP A 602 11.32 43.91 -36.53
CA ASP A 602 12.57 44.60 -36.17
C ASP A 602 12.74 45.03 -34.71
N GLU A 603 13.93 44.74 -34.17
CA GLU A 603 14.55 45.47 -33.07
C GLU A 603 15.07 46.83 -33.60
N ARG A 604 14.39 47.91 -33.24
CA ARG A 604 15.05 49.19 -32.97
C ARG A 604 14.13 50.15 -32.21
N ASP A 605 14.76 50.83 -31.27
CA ASP A 605 14.29 51.99 -30.51
C ASP A 605 13.26 51.73 -29.41
N TRP A 606 13.65 51.96 -28.17
CA TRP A 606 13.11 53.04 -27.32
C TRP A 606 13.78 53.01 -25.94
N ARG A 607 14.82 53.84 -25.79
CA ARG A 607 15.25 54.35 -24.47
C ARG A 607 14.45 55.61 -24.15
N ALA A 608 14.13 55.74 -22.86
CA ALA A 608 13.75 56.95 -22.13
C ALA A 608 12.37 57.55 -22.44
N SER A 609 11.53 57.64 -21.42
CA SER A 609 11.16 58.94 -20.82
C SER A 609 10.28 58.76 -19.59
N THR A 610 10.79 59.23 -18.47
CA THR A 610 10.13 59.42 -17.18
C THR A 610 9.45 60.79 -17.18
N SER A 611 8.15 60.88 -16.96
CA SER A 611 7.52 62.04 -16.29
C SER A 611 5.99 61.92 -16.11
N HIS A 612 5.57 62.17 -14.85
CA HIS A 612 4.41 62.98 -14.41
C HIS A 612 2.96 62.43 -14.58
N SER A 613 2.39 61.97 -13.43
CA SER A 613 1.20 62.47 -12.68
C SER A 613 0.23 63.44 -13.40
N PRO A 614 -1.11 63.57 -13.07
CA PRO A 614 -1.72 63.35 -11.73
C PRO A 614 -3.27 63.05 -11.66
N TYR A 615 -3.85 63.10 -10.44
CA TYR A 615 -5.29 63.30 -10.08
C TYR A 615 -6.28 62.11 -10.32
N GLN A 616 -7.28 61.78 -9.50
CA GLN A 616 -7.80 62.33 -8.24
C GLN A 616 -8.68 61.28 -7.53
N SER A 617 -8.72 61.43 -6.21
CA SER A 617 -9.47 60.79 -5.13
C SER A 617 -11.01 60.82 -5.24
N GLN A 618 -11.67 60.01 -4.38
CA GLN A 618 -12.76 60.32 -3.41
C GLN A 618 -13.43 58.99 -2.96
N LEU A 619 -13.87 58.69 -1.73
CA LEU A 619 -13.97 59.31 -0.40
C LEU A 619 -14.48 58.24 0.60
N TYR A 620 -13.85 58.09 1.79
CA TYR A 620 -14.40 58.28 3.17
C TYR A 620 -14.68 56.97 3.98
N PRO A 621 -14.76 57.01 5.33
CA PRO A 621 -13.95 57.71 6.34
C PRO A 621 -13.34 56.77 7.42
N SER A 622 -12.32 57.30 8.08
CA SER A 622 -11.69 56.85 9.34
C SER A 622 -12.52 57.29 10.57
N SER A 623 -12.36 56.57 11.68
CA SER A 623 -12.39 57.18 13.01
C SER A 623 -11.30 56.55 13.90
N ASP A 624 -10.31 57.38 14.23
CA ASP A 624 -9.26 57.17 15.22
C ASP A 624 -9.80 56.94 16.65
N ALA A 625 -9.03 56.26 17.50
CA ALA A 625 -8.35 56.90 18.64
C ALA A 625 -7.65 55.91 19.60
N GLN A 626 -6.33 56.09 19.72
CA GLN A 626 -5.54 56.21 20.97
C GLN A 626 -5.59 55.09 22.04
N TYR A 627 -4.46 54.43 22.32
CA TYR A 627 -3.45 54.87 23.32
C TYR A 627 -2.28 53.87 23.40
N ALA A 628 -1.10 54.38 23.75
CA ALA A 628 0.18 53.68 23.78
C ALA A 628 0.73 53.50 25.21
N ARG A 629 1.77 52.64 25.31
CA ARG A 629 2.83 52.49 26.35
C ARG A 629 2.50 51.61 27.58
N SER A 630 3.21 50.47 27.72
CA SER A 630 4.45 50.22 28.52
C SER A 630 4.12 50.09 30.03
N SER A 631 4.67 49.20 30.86
CA SER A 631 5.97 48.54 30.97
C SER A 631 5.98 47.64 32.23
N HIS A 632 6.85 46.61 32.24
CA HIS A 632 7.66 46.03 33.34
C HIS A 632 7.18 45.89 34.81
N GLU A 633 7.51 44.70 35.34
CA GLU A 633 8.10 44.36 36.66
C GLU A 633 7.28 44.25 37.97
N GLU A 634 7.36 43.01 38.51
CA GLU A 634 7.75 42.63 39.88
C GLU A 634 7.23 43.40 41.10
N SER A 635 6.46 42.70 41.96
CA SER A 635 6.86 42.31 43.33
C SER A 635 5.70 42.19 44.33
N ALA A 636 5.55 40.97 44.86
CA ALA A 636 5.53 40.60 46.29
C ALA A 636 4.41 41.05 47.28
N ARG A 637 3.89 40.00 47.97
CA ARG A 637 3.28 39.92 49.33
C ARG A 637 1.87 40.53 49.47
N TRP A 638 0.85 39.86 50.01
CA TRP A 638 0.73 39.28 51.36
C TRP A 638 -0.25 38.08 51.42
N SER A 639 0.22 36.99 52.03
CA SER A 639 -0.32 36.28 53.22
C SER A 639 -1.80 35.85 53.40
N SER A 640 -1.91 34.63 53.94
CA SER A 640 -3.00 33.97 54.72
C SER A 640 -4.09 33.26 53.89
N GLY A 641 -4.52 32.02 54.16
CA GLY A 641 -4.27 31.03 55.20
C GLY A 641 -5.42 30.00 55.15
N THR A 642 -5.21 28.80 55.72
CA THR A 642 -6.20 27.69 55.93
C THR A 642 -6.62 26.90 54.68
N ALA A 643 -6.80 25.57 54.66
CA ALA A 643 -6.64 24.49 55.62
C ALA A 643 -6.42 23.17 54.83
N ARG A 644 -5.63 22.26 55.40
CA ARG A 644 -5.46 20.88 54.94
C ARG A 644 -6.72 20.05 55.21
N GLN A 645 -7.21 19.32 54.22
CA GLN A 645 -7.89 18.03 54.44
C GLN A 645 -7.22 16.97 53.56
N SER A 646 -6.55 16.05 54.25
CA SER A 646 -5.93 14.85 53.71
C SER A 646 -6.96 13.73 53.63
N HIS A 647 -7.31 13.28 52.43
CA HIS A 647 -7.94 11.99 52.22
C HIS A 647 -6.88 10.95 51.89
N THR A 648 -6.71 10.03 52.84
CA THR A 648 -5.97 8.77 52.73
C THR A 648 -6.68 7.80 51.79
N LEU A 649 -5.96 7.30 50.79
CA LEU A 649 -6.40 6.18 49.95
C LEU A 649 -6.11 4.83 50.65
N PRO A 650 -6.98 3.81 50.50
CA PRO A 650 -6.75 2.48 51.08
C PRO A 650 -5.67 1.69 50.31
N PRO A 651 -4.96 0.77 50.99
CA PRO A 651 -3.92 -0.04 50.37
C PRO A 651 -4.50 -1.10 49.41
N ARG A 652 -3.83 -1.27 48.26
CA ARG A 652 -4.13 -2.34 47.30
C ARG A 652 -3.76 -3.71 47.87
N PRO A 653 -4.56 -4.76 47.62
CA PRO A 653 -4.18 -6.13 47.99
C PRO A 653 -3.06 -6.64 47.07
N ASN A 654 -2.08 -7.26 47.71
CA ASN A 654 -0.93 -7.90 47.09
C ASN A 654 -1.39 -9.21 46.42
N VAL A 655 -1.28 -9.30 45.09
CA VAL A 655 -1.59 -10.52 44.34
C VAL A 655 -0.27 -11.21 44.01
N ASP A 656 -0.05 -12.35 44.66
CA ASP A 656 1.10 -13.22 44.45
C ASP A 656 1.20 -13.69 42.98
N ALA A 657 2.35 -13.41 42.36
CA ALA A 657 2.69 -13.92 41.04
C ALA A 657 3.08 -15.42 41.14
N PRO A 658 2.59 -16.29 40.22
CA PRO A 658 2.98 -17.70 40.22
C PRO A 658 4.44 -17.87 39.77
N LYS A 659 5.21 -18.59 40.60
CA LYS A 659 6.58 -19.05 40.32
C LYS A 659 6.65 -19.85 39.01
N ARG A 660 7.52 -19.43 38.09
CA ARG A 660 7.94 -20.22 36.92
C ARG A 660 8.64 -21.52 37.39
N PRO A 661 8.33 -22.69 36.80
CA PRO A 661 9.14 -23.89 37.00
C PRO A 661 10.47 -23.78 36.23
N ALA A 662 11.54 -24.24 36.86
CA ALA A 662 12.88 -24.33 36.30
C ALA A 662 12.95 -25.34 35.14
N PRO A 663 13.83 -25.13 34.13
CA PRO A 663 14.01 -26.08 33.05
C PRO A 663 14.71 -27.36 33.55
N ALA A 664 14.12 -28.51 33.23
CA ALA A 664 14.68 -29.82 33.52
C ALA A 664 15.87 -30.12 32.59
N ASP A 665 17.03 -30.37 33.20
CA ASP A 665 18.19 -30.99 32.57
C ASP A 665 17.82 -32.36 31.97
N LYS A 666 17.91 -32.49 30.64
CA LYS A 666 17.98 -33.78 29.96
C LYS A 666 19.36 -33.92 29.33
N ARG A 667 20.30 -34.47 30.11
CA ARG A 667 21.45 -35.22 29.61
C ARG A 667 21.15 -36.70 29.79
N GLU A 668 20.96 -37.41 28.69
CA GLU A 668 21.40 -38.80 28.47
C GLU A 668 20.89 -39.29 27.12
N GLY A 669 21.82 -39.64 26.22
CA GLY A 669 21.51 -40.09 24.87
C GLY A 669 22.75 -40.65 24.21
N ALA A 670 23.02 -41.92 24.52
CA ALA A 670 24.20 -42.68 24.18
C ALA A 670 24.48 -42.76 22.66
N ASN A 671 25.73 -42.47 22.31
CA ASN A 671 26.28 -42.64 20.97
C ASN A 671 26.75 -44.10 20.82
N LYS A 672 25.95 -44.96 20.17
CA LYS A 672 26.39 -46.29 19.71
C LYS A 672 26.69 -46.23 18.21
N ARG A 673 27.99 -46.29 17.87
CA ARG A 673 28.48 -46.64 16.54
C ARG A 673 28.23 -48.13 16.28
N PRO A 674 27.80 -48.55 15.08
CA PRO A 674 28.10 -49.88 14.60
C PRO A 674 29.43 -49.88 13.83
N ARG A 675 30.30 -50.81 14.21
CA ARG A 675 31.30 -51.39 13.30
C ARG A 675 30.61 -52.50 12.53
N MET A 676 30.48 -52.35 11.23
CA MET A 676 30.93 -53.28 10.19
C MET A 676 30.72 -52.64 8.83
#